data_AF-A0A4Y9Z1E0-F1
#
_entry.id   AF-A0A4Y9Z1E0-F1
#
_cell.length_a   1.000
_cell.length_b   1.000
_cell.length_c   1.000
_cell.angle_alpha   90.00
_cell.angle_beta   90.00
_cell.angle_gamma   90.00
#
_symmetry.space_group_name_H-M   'P 1'
#
loop_
_entity.id
_entity.type
_entity.pdbx_description
1 polymer ?
#
loop_
_entity_poly.entity_id
_entity_poly.type
_entity_poly.pdbx_seq_one_letter_code
_entity_poly.pdbx_strand_id
1 'polypeptide(L)'
;MSKKLILVLGATGAQGIAVVDSLLEPASDGSPSPYAVRALSRNSDSERARLLIAKGVEVVKGDTDDLNSVEAALQGVYGAWINTDGFTIGEMKETYVGVRIFELAKKAGVRHYVWSNLDYTFKKGGYKPIYRCEHYDGKGRVAEWMQAQPSIVSDTDMSWSVVTTGPYMDMLSFIMFAPLGQREDGTFVFAAPIGNGHVPMIALKDLGFWARYTFDHRAETSTKDLEVASDMVDWPHLVSTFTKVTGNKAVFQSETLDEWFAHMRNADRSVAVNGIGATTWRKNFSGWWSSFRDDVVKRDMDWIRRVHPETRTVEKWMREVNYDASINGKLLKLSEDSKTPIKSVGITLGRSLLCSSIRLRSSLRPLPSLAAHGFHSHRLPYNSRYLPFSRLLSTQSPPPNASQTNHRFVSAREVYRQRNRSLFMYTSAVIVFAVGLTYAAVPLYRMFCAATGFAGTPMVGTGKFEPERLVPVENAKRIKVHFNADRSDQLPWEFTPQQKFVTVLPGETSLAFYKAKNNSKNDIIGIATYNVTPDRIAPYFAKVECFCFEEQKLLAGEEVDMPLLFFIDKDMLDDPACRGLDDVVLSYTFFRARRNAQGNLEPDAPDDVVQTSLGFGEYEHAPRVEDRKAAAGPTSPAPP
;
A
#
# COMPACT_ATOMS: atom_id res chain seq x y z
N MET A 1 10.97 40.84 -20.32
CA MET A 1 11.87 39.99 -19.50
C MET A 1 11.88 38.59 -20.11
N SER A 2 12.87 37.75 -19.81
CA SER A 2 12.76 36.31 -20.11
C SER A 2 11.65 35.69 -19.26
N LYS A 3 10.93 34.71 -19.81
CA LYS A 3 9.90 33.97 -19.08
C LYS A 3 10.53 33.07 -18.02
N LYS A 4 9.88 32.95 -16.87
CA LYS A 4 10.22 31.98 -15.82
C LYS A 4 9.87 30.58 -16.33
N LEU A 5 10.86 29.75 -16.65
CA LEU A 5 10.62 28.38 -17.10
C LEU A 5 10.19 27.50 -15.92
N ILE A 6 9.03 26.86 -16.01
CA ILE A 6 8.49 25.94 -15.01
C ILE A 6 8.54 24.51 -15.56
N LEU A 7 9.20 23.61 -14.85
CA LEU A 7 9.10 22.18 -15.12
C LEU A 7 7.78 21.65 -14.57
N VAL A 8 7.04 20.87 -15.35
CA VAL A 8 5.82 20.17 -14.91
C VAL A 8 6.01 18.67 -15.13
N LEU A 9 6.17 17.93 -14.03
CA LEU A 9 6.08 16.47 -14.03
C LEU A 9 4.61 16.05 -14.05
N GLY A 10 4.30 14.97 -14.76
CA GLY A 10 2.92 14.54 -14.98
C GLY A 10 2.10 15.44 -15.92
N ALA A 11 2.74 16.34 -16.69
CA ALA A 11 2.09 17.33 -17.56
C ALA A 11 1.05 16.78 -18.55
N THR A 12 1.15 15.51 -18.95
CA THR A 12 0.18 14.84 -19.85
C THR A 12 -0.98 14.15 -19.11
N GLY A 13 -1.01 14.18 -17.78
CA GLY A 13 -2.16 13.75 -16.97
C GLY A 13 -3.23 14.85 -16.87
N ALA A 14 -4.44 14.50 -16.43
CA ALA A 14 -5.55 15.45 -16.29
C ALA A 14 -5.18 16.69 -15.45
N GLN A 15 -4.54 16.46 -14.31
CA GLN A 15 -4.00 17.50 -13.44
C GLN A 15 -2.93 18.35 -14.12
N GLY A 16 -1.95 17.69 -14.75
CA GLY A 16 -0.83 18.35 -15.41
C GLY A 16 -1.29 19.29 -16.52
N ILE A 17 -2.27 18.88 -17.34
CA ILE A 17 -2.85 19.71 -18.40
C ILE A 17 -3.45 21.00 -17.81
N ALA A 18 -4.23 20.91 -16.73
CA ALA A 18 -4.83 22.08 -16.10
C ALA A 18 -3.77 23.02 -15.47
N VAL A 19 -2.70 22.46 -14.89
CA VAL A 19 -1.56 23.25 -14.39
C VAL A 19 -0.83 23.96 -15.53
N VAL A 20 -0.56 23.27 -16.65
CA VAL A 20 0.06 23.88 -17.83
C VAL A 20 -0.81 25.01 -18.37
N ASP A 21 -2.11 24.77 -18.52
CA ASP A 21 -3.04 25.75 -19.09
C ASP A 21 -3.10 27.02 -18.23
N SER A 22 -3.28 26.88 -16.90
CA SER A 22 -3.27 28.04 -15.99
C SER A 22 -1.92 28.77 -15.95
N LEU A 23 -0.79 28.06 -16.06
CA LEU A 23 0.54 28.67 -16.18
C LEU A 23 0.74 29.43 -17.50
N LEU A 24 0.07 29.05 -18.59
CA LEU A 24 0.17 29.71 -19.89
C LEU A 24 -0.87 30.83 -20.10
N GLU A 25 -1.99 30.81 -19.37
CA GLU A 25 -3.02 31.86 -19.38
C GLU A 25 -2.41 33.26 -19.13
N PRO A 26 -2.89 34.32 -19.80
CA PRO A 26 -2.54 35.71 -19.46
C PRO A 26 -2.73 36.02 -17.96
N ALA A 27 -2.09 37.08 -17.46
CA ALA A 27 -2.44 37.64 -16.16
C ALA A 27 -3.80 38.34 -16.21
N SER A 28 -4.37 38.60 -15.02
CA SER A 28 -5.69 39.24 -14.87
C SER A 28 -5.76 40.67 -15.40
N ASP A 29 -4.62 41.34 -15.56
CA ASP A 29 -4.47 42.64 -16.21
C ASP A 29 -4.37 42.56 -17.76
N GLY A 30 -4.46 41.35 -18.32
CA GLY A 30 -4.32 41.07 -19.75
C GLY A 30 -2.88 40.96 -20.25
N SER A 31 -1.87 41.11 -19.38
CA SER A 31 -0.47 40.94 -19.79
C SER A 31 -0.12 39.47 -20.09
N PRO A 32 0.84 39.18 -21.00
CA PRO A 32 1.23 37.82 -21.31
C PRO A 32 1.76 37.07 -20.08
N SER A 33 1.49 35.77 -19.96
CA SER A 33 2.00 34.96 -18.84
C SER A 33 3.52 35.17 -18.63
N PRO A 34 3.96 35.42 -17.38
CA PRO A 34 5.39 35.48 -17.06
C PRO A 34 6.07 34.11 -17.12
N TYR A 35 5.31 33.03 -17.30
CA TYR A 35 5.81 31.65 -17.32
C TYR A 35 5.98 31.10 -18.75
N ALA A 36 6.96 30.22 -18.88
CA ALA A 36 7.09 29.23 -19.95
C ALA A 36 7.05 27.85 -19.29
N VAL A 37 6.69 26.80 -20.03
CA VAL A 37 6.52 25.46 -19.46
C VAL A 37 7.42 24.45 -20.18
N ARG A 38 8.12 23.65 -19.39
CA ARG A 38 8.75 22.39 -19.80
C ARG A 38 7.95 21.23 -19.23
N ALA A 39 7.61 20.24 -20.06
CA ALA A 39 6.82 19.08 -19.67
C ALA A 39 7.67 17.80 -19.77
N LEU A 40 7.75 17.03 -18.68
CA LEU A 40 8.36 15.69 -18.73
C LEU A 40 7.31 14.67 -19.22
N SER A 41 7.64 13.90 -20.25
CA SER A 41 6.77 12.83 -20.76
C SER A 41 7.55 11.60 -21.21
N ARG A 42 7.08 10.41 -20.80
CA ARG A 42 7.61 9.10 -21.25
C ARG A 42 7.58 8.93 -22.77
N ASN A 43 6.58 9.55 -23.39
CA ASN A 43 6.36 9.56 -24.84
C ASN A 43 6.08 11.01 -25.29
N SER A 44 7.06 11.62 -25.95
CA SER A 44 7.00 12.97 -26.55
C SER A 44 6.02 13.06 -27.72
N ASP A 45 5.70 11.93 -28.35
CA ASP A 45 4.97 11.86 -29.63
C ASP A 45 3.50 11.47 -29.41
N SER A 46 3.12 11.20 -28.15
CA SER A 46 1.72 10.96 -27.76
C SER A 46 0.81 12.13 -28.15
N GLU A 47 -0.49 11.86 -28.39
CA GLU A 47 -1.47 12.89 -28.76
C GLU A 47 -1.47 14.05 -27.75
N ARG A 48 -1.56 13.73 -26.45
CA ARG A 48 -1.49 14.72 -25.36
C ARG A 48 -0.18 15.53 -25.37
N ALA A 49 0.96 14.91 -25.69
CA ALA A 49 2.23 15.63 -25.78
C ALA A 49 2.27 16.57 -26.99
N ARG A 50 1.76 16.14 -28.15
CA ARG A 50 1.64 17.00 -29.35
C ARG A 50 0.69 18.19 -29.12
N LEU A 51 -0.39 18.02 -28.36
CA LEU A 51 -1.27 19.11 -27.94
C LEU A 51 -0.56 20.12 -27.01
N LEU A 52 0.35 19.66 -26.14
CA LEU A 52 1.19 20.56 -25.32
C LEU A 52 2.20 21.32 -26.19
N ILE A 53 2.86 20.65 -27.14
CA ILE A 53 3.79 21.30 -28.09
C ILE A 53 3.06 22.39 -28.90
N ALA A 54 1.83 22.13 -29.34
CA ALA A 54 1.00 23.12 -30.04
C ALA A 54 0.64 24.36 -29.18
N LYS A 55 0.67 24.24 -27.84
CA LYS A 55 0.54 25.36 -26.89
C LYS A 55 1.86 26.08 -26.58
N GLY A 56 2.96 25.70 -27.25
CA GLY A 56 4.29 26.27 -27.03
C GLY A 56 5.05 25.69 -25.83
N VAL A 57 4.67 24.50 -25.36
CA VAL A 57 5.34 23.78 -24.26
C VAL A 57 6.57 23.03 -24.80
N GLU A 58 7.70 23.16 -24.11
CA GLU A 58 8.89 22.34 -24.35
C GLU A 58 8.64 20.92 -23.80
N VAL A 59 8.40 19.92 -24.64
CA VAL A 59 8.25 18.53 -24.16
C VAL A 59 9.59 17.81 -24.22
N VAL A 60 10.08 17.38 -23.05
CA VAL A 60 11.29 16.57 -22.90
C VAL A 60 10.95 15.12 -22.57
N LYS A 61 11.71 14.19 -23.14
CA LYS A 61 11.51 12.75 -22.91
C LYS A 61 12.11 12.33 -21.57
N GLY A 62 11.35 11.61 -20.75
CA GLY A 62 11.82 11.01 -19.50
C GLY A 62 10.70 10.41 -18.67
N ASP A 63 11.06 9.74 -17.57
CA ASP A 63 10.11 9.18 -16.61
C ASP A 63 10.32 9.77 -15.21
N THR A 64 9.27 9.76 -14.40
CA THR A 64 9.30 10.33 -13.04
C THR A 64 10.13 9.50 -12.07
N ASP A 65 10.36 8.23 -12.38
CA ASP A 65 11.21 7.31 -11.62
C ASP A 65 12.57 7.00 -12.29
N ASP A 66 12.86 7.62 -13.44
CA ASP A 66 14.23 7.76 -13.98
C ASP A 66 14.82 9.10 -13.53
N LEU A 67 15.52 9.05 -12.39
CA LEU A 67 16.12 10.22 -11.75
C LEU A 67 17.13 10.97 -12.64
N ASN A 68 17.78 10.31 -13.60
CA ASN A 68 18.69 10.97 -14.54
C ASN A 68 17.91 11.85 -15.52
N SER A 69 16.78 11.35 -16.03
CA SER A 69 15.89 12.15 -16.90
C SER A 69 15.25 13.32 -16.16
N VAL A 70 14.91 13.15 -14.87
CA VAL A 70 14.40 14.24 -14.03
C VAL A 70 15.48 15.28 -13.75
N GLU A 71 16.71 14.85 -13.41
CA GLU A 71 17.85 15.77 -13.21
C GLU A 71 18.15 16.59 -14.46
N ALA A 72 18.12 15.97 -15.65
CA ALA A 72 18.29 16.67 -16.91
C ALA A 72 17.15 17.68 -17.18
N ALA A 73 15.89 17.30 -16.91
CA ALA A 73 14.73 18.16 -17.11
C ALA A 73 14.69 19.37 -16.16
N LEU A 74 15.27 19.24 -14.95
CA LEU A 74 15.41 20.32 -13.96
C LEU A 74 16.46 21.37 -14.34
N GLN A 75 17.35 21.13 -15.30
CA GLN A 75 18.41 22.08 -15.64
C GLN A 75 17.86 23.39 -16.22
N GLY A 76 18.21 24.51 -15.59
CA GLY A 76 17.88 25.87 -16.03
C GLY A 76 16.43 26.31 -15.79
N VAL A 77 15.63 25.55 -15.03
CA VAL A 77 14.24 25.93 -14.72
C VAL A 77 14.16 26.85 -13.50
N TYR A 78 13.28 27.84 -13.54
CA TYR A 78 13.02 28.73 -12.39
C TYR A 78 12.25 28.01 -11.28
N GLY A 79 11.27 27.19 -11.65
CA GLY A 79 10.39 26.50 -10.72
C GLY A 79 10.02 25.10 -11.22
N ALA A 80 9.51 24.26 -10.32
CA ALA A 80 9.10 22.91 -10.66
C ALA A 80 7.81 22.51 -9.95
N TRP A 81 6.81 22.09 -10.72
CA TRP A 81 5.60 21.41 -10.26
C TRP A 81 5.82 19.91 -10.36
N ILE A 82 5.95 19.24 -9.21
CA ILE A 82 6.26 17.82 -9.14
C ILE A 82 5.00 17.03 -8.81
N ASN A 83 4.54 16.24 -9.77
CA ASN A 83 3.43 15.31 -9.58
C ASN A 83 3.82 13.89 -10.01
N THR A 84 3.87 13.00 -9.02
CA THR A 84 4.12 11.56 -9.18
C THR A 84 2.82 10.76 -9.36
N ASP A 85 2.89 9.55 -9.92
CA ASP A 85 1.74 8.65 -10.07
C ASP A 85 1.93 7.38 -9.24
N GLY A 86 1.47 7.42 -7.98
CA GLY A 86 1.49 6.27 -7.06
C GLY A 86 0.75 5.02 -7.57
N PHE A 87 -0.19 5.15 -8.51
CA PHE A 87 -0.82 3.98 -9.16
C PHE A 87 0.09 3.31 -10.21
N THR A 88 1.09 4.02 -10.75
CA THR A 88 2.15 3.40 -11.54
C THR A 88 3.22 2.81 -10.62
N ILE A 89 3.83 3.63 -9.76
CA ILE A 89 5.11 3.29 -9.09
C ILE A 89 4.98 2.68 -7.69
N GLY A 90 3.82 2.80 -7.04
CA GLY A 90 3.59 2.35 -5.67
C GLY A 90 4.24 3.25 -4.60
N GLU A 91 3.72 3.17 -3.38
CA GLU A 91 4.06 4.09 -2.28
C GLU A 91 5.55 4.13 -1.93
N MET A 92 6.22 2.97 -1.85
CA MET A 92 7.63 2.91 -1.48
C MET A 92 8.50 3.66 -2.50
N LYS A 93 8.24 3.45 -3.80
CA LYS A 93 8.97 4.14 -4.87
C LYS A 93 8.57 5.61 -4.93
N GLU A 94 7.28 5.94 -4.79
CA GLU A 94 6.79 7.33 -4.74
C GLU A 94 7.44 8.14 -3.62
N THR A 95 7.57 7.55 -2.42
CA THR A 95 8.22 8.20 -1.27
C THR A 95 9.71 8.44 -1.56
N TYR A 96 10.42 7.44 -2.09
CA TYR A 96 11.83 7.56 -2.45
C TYR A 96 12.06 8.61 -3.55
N VAL A 97 11.36 8.53 -4.68
CA VAL A 97 11.56 9.48 -5.78
C VAL A 97 11.12 10.88 -5.41
N GLY A 98 10.06 11.06 -4.60
CA GLY A 98 9.65 12.39 -4.13
C GLY A 98 10.76 13.11 -3.34
N VAL A 99 11.43 12.40 -2.43
CA VAL A 99 12.60 12.90 -1.70
C VAL A 99 13.77 13.19 -2.67
N ARG A 100 14.11 12.24 -3.54
CA ARG A 100 15.24 12.41 -4.48
C ARG A 100 15.02 13.56 -5.46
N ILE A 101 13.80 13.78 -5.95
CA ILE A 101 13.48 14.86 -6.89
C ILE A 101 13.59 16.24 -6.20
N PHE A 102 13.25 16.34 -4.91
CA PHE A 102 13.51 17.56 -4.12
C PHE A 102 15.01 17.86 -4.02
N GLU A 103 15.83 16.85 -3.71
CA GLU A 103 17.29 16.99 -3.61
C GLU A 103 17.92 17.36 -4.97
N LEU A 104 17.45 16.76 -6.06
CA LEU A 104 17.87 17.09 -7.42
C LEU A 104 17.45 18.52 -7.82
N ALA A 105 16.25 18.97 -7.43
CA ALA A 105 15.81 20.34 -7.67
C ALA A 105 16.66 21.36 -6.90
N LYS A 106 17.05 21.03 -5.67
CA LYS A 106 18.00 21.84 -4.88
C LYS A 106 19.37 21.90 -5.57
N LYS A 107 19.89 20.76 -6.04
CA LYS A 107 21.16 20.66 -6.80
C LYS A 107 21.13 21.46 -8.11
N ALA A 108 20.01 21.44 -8.83
CA ALA A 108 19.81 22.16 -10.09
C ALA A 108 19.57 23.68 -9.93
N GLY A 109 19.47 24.19 -8.70
CA GLY A 109 19.26 25.62 -8.43
C GLY A 109 17.83 26.11 -8.68
N VAL A 110 16.83 25.22 -8.61
CA VAL A 110 15.41 25.59 -8.72
C VAL A 110 15.06 26.60 -7.63
N ARG A 111 14.40 27.72 -7.98
CA ARG A 111 14.02 28.76 -7.01
C ARG A 111 12.74 28.44 -6.26
N HIS A 112 11.76 27.82 -6.93
CA HIS A 112 10.49 27.43 -6.29
C HIS A 112 10.06 26.01 -6.64
N TYR A 113 10.11 25.13 -5.65
CA TYR A 113 9.63 23.75 -5.74
C TYR A 113 8.19 23.65 -5.22
N VAL A 114 7.30 23.03 -5.99
CA VAL A 114 5.90 22.82 -5.60
C VAL A 114 5.57 21.33 -5.68
N TRP A 115 5.24 20.72 -4.54
CA TRP A 115 4.84 19.32 -4.45
C TRP A 115 3.32 19.16 -4.60
N SER A 116 2.90 18.40 -5.60
CA SER A 116 1.51 18.01 -5.83
C SER A 116 1.13 16.88 -4.88
N ASN A 117 0.38 17.21 -3.83
CA ASN A 117 0.16 16.35 -2.69
C ASN A 117 -1.29 15.86 -2.57
N LEU A 118 -1.45 14.81 -1.76
CA LEU A 118 -2.72 14.30 -1.26
C LEU A 118 -2.60 14.13 0.27
N ASP A 119 -3.74 14.13 0.97
CA ASP A 119 -3.75 14.08 2.43
C ASP A 119 -3.00 12.86 2.99
N TYR A 120 -2.20 13.03 4.06
CA TYR A 120 -1.63 11.91 4.80
C TYR A 120 -2.72 11.25 5.68
N THR A 121 -3.69 10.57 5.06
CA THR A 121 -4.92 10.08 5.72
C THR A 121 -4.63 9.14 6.89
N PHE A 122 -3.63 8.27 6.78
CA PHE A 122 -3.23 7.38 7.86
C PHE A 122 -2.75 8.15 9.10
N LYS A 123 -1.97 9.24 8.91
CA LYS A 123 -1.56 10.10 10.03
C LYS A 123 -2.72 10.93 10.58
N LYS A 124 -3.51 11.59 9.71
CA LYS A 124 -4.69 12.38 10.12
C LYS A 124 -5.71 11.53 10.89
N GLY A 125 -5.87 10.27 10.49
CA GLY A 125 -6.70 9.27 11.15
C GLY A 125 -6.13 8.69 12.45
N GLY A 126 -4.99 9.18 12.94
CA GLY A 126 -4.34 8.73 14.17
C GLY A 126 -3.69 7.34 14.06
N TYR A 127 -3.12 7.03 12.89
CA TYR A 127 -2.49 5.74 12.56
C TYR A 127 -3.39 4.52 12.71
N LYS A 128 -4.72 4.71 12.63
CA LYS A 128 -5.68 3.60 12.62
C LYS A 128 -5.66 2.92 11.24
N PRO A 129 -5.51 1.57 11.14
CA PRO A 129 -5.44 0.87 9.86
C PRO A 129 -6.62 1.10 8.92
N ILE A 130 -7.80 1.46 9.45
CA ILE A 130 -9.00 1.77 8.67
C ILE A 130 -8.90 3.03 7.80
N TYR A 131 -7.86 3.86 7.97
CA TYR A 131 -7.60 5.07 7.17
C TYR A 131 -6.33 4.95 6.31
N ARG A 132 -5.77 3.73 6.21
CA ARG A 132 -4.55 3.44 5.46
C ARG A 132 -4.82 3.48 3.96
N CYS A 133 -4.19 4.40 3.26
CA CYS A 133 -4.46 4.67 1.85
C CYS A 133 -3.14 4.96 1.11
N GLU A 134 -2.49 3.93 0.57
CA GLU A 134 -1.11 4.02 0.06
C GLU A 134 -0.90 5.13 -0.99
N HIS A 135 -1.84 5.30 -1.93
CA HIS A 135 -1.73 6.34 -2.97
C HIS A 135 -1.91 7.78 -2.47
N TYR A 136 -2.39 7.96 -1.23
CA TYR A 136 -2.49 9.24 -0.53
C TYR A 136 -1.30 9.40 0.44
N ASP A 137 -1.09 8.41 1.30
CA ASP A 137 -0.09 8.39 2.34
C ASP A 137 1.36 8.51 1.80
N GLY A 138 1.64 7.98 0.60
CA GLY A 138 2.96 8.11 -0.05
C GLY A 138 3.33 9.56 -0.28
N LYS A 139 2.44 10.32 -0.92
CA LYS A 139 2.60 11.77 -1.13
C LYS A 139 2.65 12.52 0.20
N GLY A 140 1.73 12.19 1.11
CA GLY A 140 1.64 12.81 2.43
C GLY A 140 2.91 12.67 3.27
N ARG A 141 3.65 11.55 3.16
CA ARG A 141 4.97 11.40 3.79
C ARG A 141 6.04 12.28 3.18
N VAL A 142 6.05 12.45 1.86
CA VAL A 142 7.01 13.36 1.19
C VAL A 142 6.74 14.80 1.61
N ALA A 143 5.48 15.24 1.64
CA ALA A 143 5.09 16.56 2.13
C ALA A 143 5.49 16.79 3.59
N GLU A 144 5.27 15.81 4.47
CA GLU A 144 5.69 15.88 5.88
C GLU A 144 7.21 15.94 6.04
N TRP A 145 7.96 15.16 5.25
CA TRP A 145 9.43 15.24 5.23
C TRP A 145 9.94 16.58 4.69
N MET A 146 9.26 17.16 3.69
CA MET A 146 9.56 18.49 3.15
C MET A 146 9.41 19.59 4.22
N GLN A 147 8.46 19.46 5.15
CA GLN A 147 8.28 20.41 6.25
C GLN A 147 9.49 20.52 7.19
N ALA A 148 10.37 19.51 7.23
CA ALA A 148 11.63 19.56 7.96
C ALA A 148 12.79 20.23 7.18
N GLN A 149 12.60 20.55 5.89
CA GLN A 149 13.66 21.11 5.04
C GLN A 149 13.67 22.65 5.05
N PRO A 150 14.84 23.30 4.99
CA PRO A 150 14.91 24.76 4.83
C PRO A 150 14.20 25.24 3.56
N SER A 151 13.37 26.28 3.70
CA SER A 151 12.75 27.01 2.59
C SER A 151 13.21 28.46 2.63
N ILE A 152 13.97 28.90 1.63
CA ILE A 152 14.55 30.25 1.59
C ILE A 152 14.05 30.95 0.33
N VAL A 153 13.35 32.07 0.52
CA VAL A 153 12.81 32.88 -0.58
C VAL A 153 13.89 33.86 -1.04
N SER A 154 14.80 33.41 -1.88
CA SER A 154 15.82 34.25 -2.54
C SER A 154 16.03 33.85 -4.00
N ASP A 155 16.91 34.55 -4.71
CA ASP A 155 17.28 34.21 -6.09
C ASP A 155 18.44 33.20 -6.20
N THR A 156 19.09 32.88 -5.07
CA THR A 156 20.21 31.94 -4.96
C THR A 156 19.83 30.63 -4.27
N ASP A 157 18.63 30.53 -3.72
CA ASP A 157 18.15 29.39 -2.96
C ASP A 157 16.73 28.96 -3.36
N MET A 158 16.45 27.69 -3.08
CA MET A 158 15.14 27.08 -3.25
C MET A 158 14.21 27.39 -2.06
N SER A 159 13.01 27.86 -2.36
CA SER A 159 11.84 27.78 -1.48
C SER A 159 10.96 26.62 -1.91
N TRP A 160 10.19 26.05 -0.99
CA TRP A 160 9.23 24.99 -1.29
C TRP A 160 7.81 25.33 -0.80
N SER A 161 6.83 24.78 -1.50
CA SER A 161 5.40 24.80 -1.16
C SER A 161 4.80 23.42 -1.42
N VAL A 162 3.73 23.10 -0.71
CA VAL A 162 2.91 21.90 -0.91
C VAL A 162 1.51 22.35 -1.31
N VAL A 163 0.89 21.67 -2.29
CA VAL A 163 -0.52 21.88 -2.66
C VAL A 163 -1.23 20.54 -2.49
N THR A 164 -1.98 20.40 -1.39
CA THR A 164 -2.73 19.20 -1.05
C THR A 164 -4.14 19.30 -1.63
N THR A 165 -4.41 18.46 -2.62
CA THR A 165 -5.69 18.46 -3.34
C THR A 165 -6.56 17.26 -2.90
N GLY A 166 -7.76 17.14 -3.44
CA GLY A 166 -8.64 15.98 -3.24
C GLY A 166 -9.07 15.35 -4.57
N PRO A 167 -10.07 14.46 -4.57
CA PRO A 167 -10.57 13.82 -5.77
C PRO A 167 -11.10 14.83 -6.80
N TYR A 168 -10.87 14.60 -8.10
CA TYR A 168 -11.34 15.52 -9.13
C TYR A 168 -12.86 15.43 -9.28
N MET A 169 -13.55 16.56 -9.48
CA MET A 169 -14.99 16.55 -9.81
C MET A 169 -15.26 15.73 -11.08
N ASP A 170 -14.34 15.74 -12.04
CA ASP A 170 -14.35 14.91 -13.25
C ASP A 170 -14.44 13.40 -12.97
N MET A 171 -14.07 12.93 -11.76
CA MET A 171 -14.28 11.54 -11.37
C MET A 171 -15.77 11.17 -11.20
N LEU A 172 -16.70 12.12 -11.26
CA LEU A 172 -18.14 11.88 -11.45
C LEU A 172 -18.44 11.27 -12.83
N SER A 173 -17.57 11.44 -13.83
CA SER A 173 -17.61 10.69 -15.09
C SER A 173 -16.71 9.44 -15.06
N PHE A 174 -16.28 8.98 -13.89
CA PHE A 174 -15.48 7.77 -13.70
C PHE A 174 -16.14 6.86 -12.66
N ILE A 175 -15.92 5.54 -12.77
CA ILE A 175 -16.60 4.52 -11.95
C ILE A 175 -16.47 4.71 -10.42
N MET A 176 -15.53 5.54 -9.96
CA MET A 176 -15.36 5.84 -8.55
C MET A 176 -16.52 6.65 -7.95
N PHE A 177 -17.11 7.59 -8.71
CA PHE A 177 -18.23 8.44 -8.23
C PHE A 177 -19.41 8.53 -9.20
N ALA A 178 -19.27 8.08 -10.44
CA ALA A 178 -20.37 8.00 -11.40
C ALA A 178 -21.53 7.16 -10.84
N PRO A 179 -22.77 7.43 -11.25
CA PRO A 179 -23.88 6.56 -10.89
C PRO A 179 -23.62 5.16 -11.47
N LEU A 180 -23.83 4.13 -10.65
CA LEU A 180 -23.56 2.76 -11.08
C LEU A 180 -24.47 2.39 -12.26
N GLY A 181 -25.75 2.77 -12.20
CA GLY A 181 -26.69 2.58 -13.30
C GLY A 181 -27.99 3.34 -13.10
N GLN A 182 -29.03 2.90 -13.80
CA GLN A 182 -30.40 3.43 -13.68
C GLN A 182 -31.36 2.34 -13.19
N ARG A 183 -32.40 2.77 -12.48
CA ARG A 183 -33.61 1.97 -12.20
C ARG A 183 -34.48 1.84 -13.45
N GLU A 184 -35.43 0.91 -13.44
CA GLU A 184 -36.39 0.72 -14.54
C GLU A 184 -37.22 1.99 -14.88
N ASP A 185 -37.36 2.93 -13.94
CA ASP A 185 -38.07 4.21 -14.14
C ASP A 185 -37.17 5.37 -14.63
N GLY A 186 -35.93 5.06 -15.04
CA GLY A 186 -34.93 6.02 -15.51
C GLY A 186 -34.16 6.75 -14.39
N THR A 187 -34.43 6.46 -13.11
CA THR A 187 -33.73 7.10 -11.99
C THR A 187 -32.29 6.62 -11.87
N PHE A 188 -31.31 7.53 -11.99
CA PHE A 188 -29.89 7.24 -11.77
C PHE A 188 -29.59 6.89 -10.30
N VAL A 189 -28.75 5.89 -10.07
CA VAL A 189 -28.36 5.43 -8.74
C VAL A 189 -26.90 5.77 -8.46
N PHE A 190 -26.66 6.81 -7.66
CA PHE A 190 -25.35 7.11 -7.11
C PHE A 190 -25.16 6.26 -5.85
N ALA A 191 -24.34 5.22 -5.92
CA ALA A 191 -24.07 4.34 -4.79
C ALA A 191 -22.64 4.51 -4.28
N ALA A 192 -22.47 4.68 -2.97
CA ALA A 192 -21.17 4.91 -2.36
C ALA A 192 -21.14 4.53 -0.86
N PRO A 193 -19.99 4.07 -0.33
CA PRO A 193 -19.80 3.73 1.07
C PRO A 193 -19.41 4.94 1.94
N ILE A 194 -20.01 6.09 1.64
CA ILE A 194 -19.68 7.41 2.21
C ILE A 194 -20.54 7.78 3.43
N GLY A 195 -21.71 7.15 3.60
CA GLY A 195 -22.64 7.47 4.69
C GLY A 195 -23.06 8.96 4.66
N ASN A 196 -22.74 9.68 5.74
CA ASN A 196 -22.99 11.12 5.89
C ASN A 196 -21.72 11.98 5.81
N GLY A 197 -20.58 11.40 5.41
CA GLY A 197 -19.31 12.12 5.29
C GLY A 197 -19.17 12.88 3.97
N HIS A 198 -18.11 13.68 3.85
CA HIS A 198 -17.91 14.61 2.76
C HIS A 198 -16.62 14.32 1.98
N VAL A 199 -16.68 14.45 0.65
CA VAL A 199 -15.50 14.36 -0.22
C VAL A 199 -15.04 15.78 -0.59
N PRO A 200 -13.76 16.15 -0.33
CA PRO A 200 -13.18 17.43 -0.74
C PRO A 200 -12.88 17.43 -2.25
N MET A 201 -13.90 17.63 -3.08
CA MET A 201 -13.76 17.57 -4.52
C MET A 201 -13.11 18.84 -5.07
N ILE A 202 -12.19 18.71 -6.03
CA ILE A 202 -11.52 19.83 -6.72
C ILE A 202 -11.87 19.79 -8.23
N ALA A 203 -12.29 20.90 -8.81
CA ALA A 203 -12.39 21.04 -10.25
C ALA A 203 -10.99 21.21 -10.84
N LEU A 204 -10.68 20.54 -11.95
CA LEU A 204 -9.34 20.63 -12.56
C LEU A 204 -8.91 22.08 -12.85
N LYS A 205 -9.83 22.95 -13.25
CA LYS A 205 -9.55 24.38 -13.48
C LYS A 205 -9.20 25.16 -12.19
N ASP A 206 -9.81 24.83 -11.06
CA ASP A 206 -9.46 25.44 -9.77
C ASP A 206 -8.12 24.90 -9.24
N LEU A 207 -7.81 23.63 -9.51
CA LEU A 207 -6.48 23.08 -9.25
C LEU A 207 -5.40 23.83 -10.04
N GLY A 208 -5.65 24.11 -11.33
CA GLY A 208 -4.78 24.94 -12.16
C GLY A 208 -4.57 26.34 -11.59
N PHE A 209 -5.65 26.99 -11.13
CA PHE A 209 -5.56 28.25 -10.38
C PHE A 209 -4.63 28.13 -9.17
N TRP A 210 -4.83 27.13 -8.29
CA TRP A 210 -4.01 26.97 -7.08
C TRP A 210 -2.54 26.68 -7.37
N ALA A 211 -2.25 25.94 -8.45
CA ALA A 211 -0.88 25.71 -8.90
C ALA A 211 -0.21 27.01 -9.34
N ARG A 212 -0.88 27.82 -10.16
CA ARG A 212 -0.37 29.14 -10.58
C ARG A 212 -0.27 30.12 -9.41
N TYR A 213 -1.31 30.22 -8.59
CA TYR A 213 -1.34 31.05 -7.38
C TYR A 213 -0.09 30.82 -6.52
N THR A 214 0.31 29.56 -6.37
CA THR A 214 1.52 29.18 -5.63
C THR A 214 2.78 29.81 -6.25
N PHE A 215 2.98 29.71 -7.57
CA PHE A 215 4.14 30.32 -8.23
C PHE A 215 4.10 31.86 -8.28
N ASP A 216 2.91 32.45 -8.35
CA ASP A 216 2.73 33.92 -8.33
C ASP A 216 3.02 34.48 -6.92
N HIS A 217 2.61 33.76 -5.86
CA HIS A 217 2.72 34.20 -4.45
C HIS A 217 3.83 33.47 -3.66
N ARG A 218 4.96 33.15 -4.33
CA ARG A 218 6.10 32.37 -3.77
C ARG A 218 6.49 32.71 -2.33
N ALA A 219 6.50 34.00 -1.98
CA ALA A 219 6.91 34.45 -0.65
C ALA A 219 5.91 34.05 0.44
N GLU A 220 4.61 34.09 0.13
CA GLU A 220 3.51 33.78 1.05
C GLU A 220 3.27 32.28 1.19
N THR A 221 3.45 31.52 0.10
CA THR A 221 3.22 30.07 0.06
C THR A 221 4.46 29.25 0.45
N SER A 222 5.62 29.89 0.62
CA SER A 222 6.82 29.24 1.16
C SER A 222 6.50 28.61 2.52
N THR A 223 6.96 27.37 2.72
CA THR A 223 6.68 26.49 3.88
C THR A 223 5.21 26.12 4.12
N LYS A 224 4.28 26.48 3.23
CA LYS A 224 2.86 26.17 3.39
C LYS A 224 2.46 24.87 2.71
N ASP A 225 1.52 24.19 3.35
CA ASP A 225 0.67 23.19 2.74
C ASP A 225 -0.69 23.83 2.46
N LEU A 226 -1.00 24.02 1.18
CA LEU A 226 -2.26 24.59 0.71
C LEU A 226 -3.27 23.45 0.54
N GLU A 227 -4.00 23.16 1.61
CA GLU A 227 -5.06 22.15 1.62
C GLU A 227 -6.32 22.70 0.93
N VAL A 228 -6.46 22.40 -0.36
CA VAL A 228 -7.46 23.00 -1.26
C VAL A 228 -8.53 22.00 -1.71
N ALA A 229 -9.71 22.53 -1.99
CA ALA A 229 -10.84 21.88 -2.64
C ALA A 229 -11.67 22.95 -3.37
N SER A 230 -12.53 22.52 -4.29
CA SER A 230 -13.56 23.37 -4.89
C SER A 230 -14.84 23.32 -4.05
N ASP A 231 -15.22 22.13 -3.59
CA ASP A 231 -16.42 21.92 -2.79
C ASP A 231 -16.27 20.75 -1.80
N MET A 232 -17.04 20.78 -0.71
CA MET A 232 -17.13 19.67 0.26
C MET A 232 -18.45 18.93 0.02
N VAL A 233 -18.38 17.82 -0.71
CA VAL A 233 -19.57 17.18 -1.32
C VAL A 233 -20.03 15.97 -0.52
N ASP A 234 -21.25 16.04 0.03
CA ASP A 234 -22.03 14.87 0.45
C ASP A 234 -22.92 14.34 -0.69
N TRP A 235 -23.32 13.06 -0.62
CA TRP A 235 -24.10 12.43 -1.69
C TRP A 235 -25.56 12.93 -1.80
N PRO A 236 -26.30 13.21 -0.71
CA PRO A 236 -27.58 13.90 -0.78
C PRO A 236 -27.52 15.24 -1.55
N HIS A 237 -26.51 16.08 -1.29
CA HIS A 237 -26.27 17.32 -2.01
C HIS A 237 -25.90 17.08 -3.49
N LEU A 238 -25.01 16.11 -3.76
CA LEU A 238 -24.64 15.71 -5.12
C LEU A 238 -25.85 15.31 -5.96
N VAL A 239 -26.71 14.44 -5.43
CA VAL A 239 -27.90 13.90 -6.10
C VAL A 239 -28.97 14.97 -6.33
N SER A 240 -29.20 15.83 -5.33
CA SER A 240 -30.09 16.99 -5.45
C SER A 240 -29.60 17.95 -6.53
N THR A 241 -28.30 18.24 -6.54
CA THR A 241 -27.66 19.10 -7.54
C THR A 241 -27.71 18.50 -8.94
N PHE A 242 -27.40 17.22 -9.09
CA PHE A 242 -27.52 16.51 -10.37
C PHE A 242 -28.93 16.60 -10.95
N THR A 243 -29.95 16.36 -10.12
CA THR A 243 -31.36 16.46 -10.56
C THR A 243 -31.72 17.91 -10.94
N LYS A 244 -31.25 18.90 -10.19
CA LYS A 244 -31.44 20.34 -10.48
C LYS A 244 -30.73 20.81 -11.76
N VAL A 245 -29.56 20.27 -12.07
CA VAL A 245 -28.76 20.69 -13.24
C VAL A 245 -29.22 19.98 -14.51
N THR A 246 -29.44 18.67 -14.44
CA THR A 246 -29.69 17.81 -15.62
C THR A 246 -31.17 17.57 -15.92
N GLY A 247 -32.04 17.78 -14.92
CA GLY A 247 -33.45 17.37 -14.98
C GLY A 247 -33.69 15.86 -14.80
N ASN A 248 -32.63 15.04 -14.76
CA ASN A 248 -32.75 13.60 -14.57
C ASN A 248 -32.99 13.26 -13.10
N LYS A 249 -33.92 12.33 -12.83
CA LYS A 249 -34.09 11.78 -11.48
C LYS A 249 -32.82 11.07 -11.04
N ALA A 250 -32.40 11.31 -9.79
CA ALA A 250 -31.36 10.51 -9.15
C ALA A 250 -31.68 10.20 -7.69
N VAL A 251 -31.01 9.17 -7.16
CA VAL A 251 -31.06 8.78 -5.75
C VAL A 251 -29.67 8.43 -5.24
N PHE A 252 -29.41 8.72 -3.97
CA PHE A 252 -28.27 8.17 -3.24
C PHE A 252 -28.65 6.80 -2.66
N GLN A 253 -27.79 5.81 -2.88
CA GLN A 253 -27.81 4.52 -2.20
C GLN A 253 -26.56 4.41 -1.33
N SER A 254 -26.71 4.56 -0.01
CA SER A 254 -25.61 4.26 0.91
C SER A 254 -25.36 2.77 0.92
N GLU A 255 -24.10 2.37 0.73
CA GLU A 255 -23.67 0.97 0.74
C GLU A 255 -22.62 0.73 1.84
N THR A 256 -22.40 -0.53 2.20
CA THR A 256 -21.18 -0.95 2.88
C THR A 256 -20.00 -1.01 1.90
N LEU A 257 -18.77 -1.07 2.43
CA LEU A 257 -17.59 -1.27 1.59
C LEU A 257 -17.67 -2.56 0.76
N ASP A 258 -18.17 -3.66 1.34
CA ASP A 258 -18.23 -4.96 0.66
C ASP A 258 -19.29 -4.99 -0.44
N GLU A 259 -20.44 -4.35 -0.24
CA GLU A 259 -21.45 -4.14 -1.29
C GLU A 259 -20.87 -3.29 -2.42
N TRP A 260 -20.21 -2.17 -2.10
CA TRP A 260 -19.61 -1.30 -3.12
C TRP A 260 -18.52 -2.01 -3.94
N PHE A 261 -17.67 -2.80 -3.29
CA PHE A 261 -16.66 -3.61 -3.98
C PHE A 261 -17.25 -4.80 -4.76
N ALA A 262 -18.46 -5.26 -4.47
CA ALA A 262 -19.11 -6.32 -5.24
C ALA A 262 -19.45 -5.86 -6.68
N HIS A 263 -19.59 -4.56 -6.91
CA HIS A 263 -19.74 -3.98 -8.25
C HIS A 263 -18.41 -3.93 -9.04
N MET A 264 -17.27 -4.19 -8.38
CA MET A 264 -15.94 -4.09 -8.98
C MET A 264 -15.33 -5.45 -9.33
N ARG A 265 -14.84 -5.60 -10.57
CA ARG A 265 -14.03 -6.75 -10.97
C ARG A 265 -12.59 -6.59 -10.46
N ASN A 266 -12.02 -7.68 -9.97
CA ASN A 266 -10.62 -7.78 -9.54
C ASN A 266 -10.21 -6.75 -8.47
N ALA A 267 -11.08 -6.45 -7.50
CA ALA A 267 -10.77 -5.52 -6.40
C ALA A 267 -9.56 -5.95 -5.56
N ASP A 268 -9.22 -7.24 -5.54
CA ASP A 268 -8.10 -7.78 -4.74
C ASP A 268 -6.75 -7.79 -5.48
N ARG A 269 -6.68 -7.22 -6.70
CA ARG A 269 -5.42 -6.96 -7.41
C ARG A 269 -4.57 -5.90 -6.68
N SER A 270 -3.28 -5.83 -6.99
CA SER A 270 -2.41 -4.71 -6.59
C SER A 270 -3.00 -3.34 -6.98
N VAL A 271 -2.96 -2.37 -6.07
CA VAL A 271 -3.33 -0.97 -6.37
C VAL A 271 -2.37 -0.33 -7.37
N ALA A 272 -1.07 -0.66 -7.28
CA ALA A 272 -0.01 -0.07 -8.09
C ALA A 272 0.54 -1.08 -9.12
N VAL A 273 0.71 -0.65 -10.37
CA VAL A 273 1.13 -1.53 -11.47
C VAL A 273 2.53 -2.13 -11.21
N ASN A 274 3.48 -1.31 -10.74
CA ASN A 274 4.86 -1.72 -10.47
C ASN A 274 5.18 -1.78 -8.95
N GLY A 275 4.16 -1.95 -8.11
CA GLY A 275 4.31 -1.92 -6.65
C GLY A 275 4.85 -3.22 -6.05
N ILE A 276 5.99 -3.15 -5.36
CA ILE A 276 6.54 -4.28 -4.58
C ILE A 276 5.71 -4.46 -3.30
N GLY A 277 5.29 -5.70 -2.98
CA GLY A 277 4.55 -6.03 -1.75
C GLY A 277 3.19 -5.32 -1.63
N ALA A 278 2.60 -4.94 -2.75
CA ALA A 278 1.59 -3.90 -2.82
C ALA A 278 0.26 -4.20 -2.10
N THR A 279 -0.30 -3.17 -1.46
CA THR A 279 -1.68 -3.21 -0.97
C THR A 279 -2.67 -3.40 -2.11
N THR A 280 -3.72 -4.19 -1.86
CA THR A 280 -4.77 -4.43 -2.86
C THR A 280 -5.60 -3.16 -3.11
N TRP A 281 -6.20 -3.06 -4.30
CA TRP A 281 -7.12 -1.99 -4.65
C TRP A 281 -8.26 -1.89 -3.60
N ARG A 282 -8.81 -3.02 -3.17
CA ARG A 282 -9.78 -3.12 -2.07
C ARG A 282 -9.27 -2.44 -0.81
N LYS A 283 -8.13 -2.88 -0.27
CA LYS A 283 -7.60 -2.36 1.00
C LYS A 283 -7.22 -0.87 0.91
N ASN A 284 -6.68 -0.40 -0.22
CA ASN A 284 -6.40 1.01 -0.45
C ASN A 284 -7.67 1.88 -0.48
N PHE A 285 -8.70 1.45 -1.22
CA PHE A 285 -9.94 2.23 -1.35
C PHE A 285 -10.89 2.07 -0.15
N SER A 286 -10.79 0.99 0.62
CA SER A 286 -11.41 0.90 1.97
C SER A 286 -10.91 2.01 2.89
N GLY A 287 -9.59 2.26 2.90
CA GLY A 287 -8.99 3.33 3.67
C GLY A 287 -9.37 4.73 3.18
N TRP A 288 -9.38 4.90 1.86
CA TRP A 288 -9.80 6.14 1.19
C TRP A 288 -11.24 6.53 1.53
N TRP A 289 -12.19 5.63 1.27
CA TRP A 289 -13.61 5.86 1.56
C TRP A 289 -13.88 6.08 3.04
N SER A 290 -13.24 5.29 3.92
CA SER A 290 -13.37 5.48 5.37
C SER A 290 -12.87 6.86 5.83
N SER A 291 -11.84 7.40 5.18
CA SER A 291 -11.30 8.73 5.52
C SER A 291 -12.27 9.88 5.19
N PHE A 292 -13.10 9.72 4.17
CA PHE A 292 -14.15 10.69 3.84
C PHE A 292 -15.45 10.42 4.62
N ARG A 293 -15.86 9.15 4.78
CA ARG A 293 -17.04 8.75 5.56
C ARG A 293 -17.00 9.28 6.99
N ASP A 294 -15.80 9.30 7.59
CA ASP A 294 -15.58 9.70 8.98
C ASP A 294 -15.06 11.15 9.10
N ASP A 295 -15.14 11.96 8.03
CA ASP A 295 -14.66 13.36 7.93
C ASP A 295 -13.24 13.58 8.51
N VAL A 296 -12.33 12.64 8.25
CA VAL A 296 -10.90 12.73 8.64
C VAL A 296 -10.19 13.82 7.83
N VAL A 297 -10.60 14.00 6.57
CA VAL A 297 -10.09 15.02 5.67
C VAL A 297 -10.99 16.26 5.72
N LYS A 298 -10.40 17.42 5.97
CA LYS A 298 -11.10 18.71 6.11
C LYS A 298 -10.40 19.79 5.27
N ARG A 299 -11.11 20.89 5.01
CA ARG A 299 -10.65 22.04 4.22
C ARG A 299 -11.20 23.34 4.82
N ASP A 300 -10.38 24.39 4.83
CA ASP A 300 -10.84 25.75 5.17
C ASP A 300 -11.50 26.39 3.94
N MET A 301 -12.78 26.10 3.74
CA MET A 301 -13.55 26.61 2.60
C MET A 301 -13.72 28.13 2.63
N ASP A 302 -13.63 28.78 3.80
CA ASP A 302 -13.75 30.23 3.93
C ASP A 302 -12.45 30.93 3.51
N TRP A 303 -11.28 30.36 3.81
CA TRP A 303 -10.01 30.79 3.24
C TRP A 303 -9.95 30.54 1.73
N ILE A 304 -10.32 29.35 1.27
CA ILE A 304 -10.36 29.00 -0.17
C ILE A 304 -11.20 30.01 -0.95
N ARG A 305 -12.44 30.28 -0.51
CA ARG A 305 -13.36 31.23 -1.18
C ARG A 305 -12.93 32.69 -1.04
N ARG A 306 -12.16 33.05 -0.02
CA ARG A 306 -11.58 34.39 0.13
C ARG A 306 -10.41 34.64 -0.81
N VAL A 307 -9.57 33.63 -1.07
CA VAL A 307 -8.42 33.72 -1.98
C VAL A 307 -8.82 33.49 -3.44
N HIS A 308 -9.76 32.56 -3.67
CA HIS A 308 -10.33 32.26 -4.99
C HIS A 308 -11.86 32.40 -4.95
N PRO A 309 -12.42 33.63 -5.05
CA PRO A 309 -13.87 33.86 -5.04
C PRO A 309 -14.62 33.13 -6.16
N GLU A 310 -13.94 32.80 -7.26
CA GLU A 310 -14.50 32.09 -8.40
C GLU A 310 -14.50 30.55 -8.26
N THR A 311 -14.04 30.03 -7.11
CA THR A 311 -14.05 28.60 -6.76
C THR A 311 -15.39 27.94 -7.11
N ARG A 312 -15.34 26.79 -7.78
CA ARG A 312 -16.52 26.10 -8.29
C ARG A 312 -17.23 25.32 -7.19
N THR A 313 -18.54 25.48 -7.10
CA THR A 313 -19.38 24.44 -6.49
C THR A 313 -19.54 23.27 -7.47
N VAL A 314 -19.95 22.10 -6.96
CA VAL A 314 -20.31 20.97 -7.83
C VAL A 314 -21.42 21.35 -8.82
N GLU A 315 -22.35 22.24 -8.45
CA GLU A 315 -23.35 22.79 -9.38
C GLU A 315 -22.72 23.61 -10.52
N LYS A 316 -21.80 24.54 -10.20
CA LYS A 316 -21.12 25.38 -11.20
C LYS A 316 -20.32 24.50 -12.16
N TRP A 317 -19.58 23.52 -11.64
CA TRP A 317 -18.84 22.56 -12.46
C TRP A 317 -19.75 21.72 -13.37
N MET A 318 -20.84 21.12 -12.84
CA MET A 318 -21.77 20.32 -13.65
C MET A 318 -22.36 21.12 -14.81
N ARG A 319 -22.67 22.41 -14.60
CA ARG A 319 -23.16 23.32 -15.63
C ARG A 319 -22.09 23.68 -16.66
N GLU A 320 -20.87 23.99 -16.22
CA GLU A 320 -19.75 24.34 -17.11
C GLU A 320 -19.35 23.18 -18.05
N VAL A 321 -19.37 21.93 -17.57
CA VAL A 321 -18.98 20.76 -18.38
C VAL A 321 -20.15 20.07 -19.09
N ASN A 322 -21.38 20.57 -18.92
CA ASN A 322 -22.63 19.92 -19.37
C ASN A 322 -22.73 18.44 -18.90
N TYR A 323 -22.48 18.20 -17.62
CA TYR A 323 -22.43 16.86 -17.04
C TYR A 323 -23.77 16.12 -17.20
N ASP A 324 -23.71 14.93 -17.80
CA ASP A 324 -24.87 14.09 -18.17
C ASP A 324 -24.84 12.70 -17.52
N ALA A 325 -23.90 12.47 -16.59
CA ALA A 325 -23.56 11.17 -16.00
C ALA A 325 -23.02 10.11 -16.97
N SER A 326 -22.52 10.50 -18.15
CA SER A 326 -21.75 9.61 -19.02
C SER A 326 -20.38 9.24 -18.42
N ILE A 327 -19.92 8.02 -18.70
CA ILE A 327 -18.61 7.52 -18.30
C ILE A 327 -17.55 7.96 -19.32
N ASN A 328 -16.57 8.76 -18.88
CA ASN A 328 -15.41 9.15 -19.66
C ASN A 328 -14.21 8.23 -19.36
N GLY A 329 -14.07 7.17 -20.17
CA GLY A 329 -12.96 6.22 -20.07
C GLY A 329 -11.56 6.81 -20.33
N LYS A 330 -11.45 8.04 -20.84
CA LYS A 330 -10.16 8.69 -21.17
C LYS A 330 -9.68 9.71 -20.14
N LEU A 331 -10.42 9.97 -19.06
CA LEU A 331 -10.06 11.02 -18.09
C LEU A 331 -8.64 10.83 -17.52
N LEU A 332 -8.38 9.66 -16.92
CA LEU A 332 -7.08 9.32 -16.35
C LEU A 332 -6.17 8.70 -17.42
N LYS A 333 -4.90 9.10 -17.45
CA LYS A 333 -3.94 8.62 -18.46
C LYS A 333 -3.75 7.10 -18.42
N LEU A 334 -3.75 6.49 -17.23
CA LEU A 334 -3.74 5.03 -17.08
C LEU A 334 -4.95 4.34 -17.74
N SER A 335 -6.11 5.01 -17.79
CA SER A 335 -7.32 4.48 -18.43
C SER A 335 -7.27 4.61 -19.95
N GLU A 336 -6.73 5.71 -20.47
CA GLU A 336 -6.45 5.89 -21.90
C GLU A 336 -5.39 4.89 -22.40
N ASP A 337 -4.30 4.70 -21.64
CA ASP A 337 -3.23 3.73 -21.91
C ASP A 337 -3.71 2.25 -21.82
N SER A 338 -5.00 2.00 -21.55
CA SER A 338 -5.61 0.66 -21.30
C SER A 338 -5.00 -0.11 -20.12
N LYS A 339 -4.26 0.58 -19.24
CA LYS A 339 -3.64 0.04 -18.02
C LYS A 339 -4.57 0.08 -16.80
N THR A 340 -5.72 0.73 -16.92
CA THR A 340 -6.82 0.62 -15.95
C THR A 340 -7.66 -0.62 -16.28
N PRO A 341 -7.70 -1.67 -15.43
CA PRO A 341 -8.35 -2.94 -15.75
C PRO A 341 -9.89 -2.90 -15.62
N ILE A 342 -10.47 -1.72 -15.45
CA ILE A 342 -11.91 -1.50 -15.38
C ILE A 342 -12.45 -1.32 -16.80
N LYS A 343 -12.56 -2.43 -17.54
CA LYS A 343 -13.44 -2.45 -18.71
C LYS A 343 -14.87 -2.16 -18.23
N SER A 344 -15.57 -1.32 -18.99
CA SER A 344 -16.94 -0.87 -18.77
C SER A 344 -17.82 -1.93 -18.10
N VAL A 345 -18.46 -1.58 -16.99
CA VAL A 345 -19.45 -2.47 -16.37
C VAL A 345 -20.65 -2.55 -17.32
N GLY A 346 -20.75 -3.65 -18.05
CA GLY A 346 -21.99 -4.04 -18.69
C GLY A 346 -22.98 -4.45 -17.60
N ILE A 347 -23.71 -3.48 -17.04
CA ILE A 347 -24.77 -3.74 -16.06
C ILE A 347 -25.99 -4.25 -16.80
N THR A 348 -26.01 -5.56 -17.02
CA THR A 348 -27.28 -6.28 -16.98
C THR A 348 -27.67 -6.36 -15.51
N LEU A 349 -28.59 -5.50 -15.08
CA LEU A 349 -29.11 -5.51 -13.71
C LEU A 349 -29.84 -6.85 -13.49
N GLY A 350 -29.16 -7.79 -12.83
CA GLY A 350 -29.66 -9.12 -12.57
C GLY A 350 -30.93 -9.06 -11.73
N ARG A 351 -32.01 -9.62 -12.27
CA ARG A 351 -33.43 -9.54 -11.87
C ARG A 351 -33.79 -10.07 -10.45
N SER A 352 -32.82 -10.18 -9.54
CA SER A 352 -32.87 -11.06 -8.37
C SER A 352 -33.19 -10.40 -7.01
N LEU A 353 -33.16 -9.07 -6.88
CA LEU A 353 -33.31 -8.38 -5.57
C LEU A 353 -34.42 -7.32 -5.50
N LEU A 354 -35.20 -7.14 -6.57
CA LEU A 354 -36.25 -6.10 -6.65
C LEU A 354 -37.65 -6.55 -6.19
N CYS A 355 -37.80 -7.73 -5.58
CA CYS A 355 -39.10 -8.22 -5.12
C CYS A 355 -39.07 -8.79 -3.68
N SER A 356 -39.09 -7.88 -2.70
CA SER A 356 -39.49 -8.18 -1.32
C SER A 356 -40.54 -7.15 -0.87
N SER A 357 -41.69 -7.18 -1.56
CA SER A 357 -42.86 -6.40 -1.16
C SER A 357 -43.47 -6.93 0.13
N ILE A 358 -43.67 -6.02 1.09
CA ILE A 358 -44.32 -6.26 2.37
C ILE A 358 -45.66 -6.99 2.17
N ARG A 359 -45.86 -8.10 2.88
CA ARG A 359 -47.19 -8.67 3.14
C ARG A 359 -47.41 -8.82 4.65
N LEU A 360 -48.10 -7.84 5.24
CA LEU A 360 -48.82 -8.07 6.48
C LEU A 360 -49.90 -9.13 6.24
N ARG A 361 -49.97 -10.14 7.10
CA ARG A 361 -51.24 -10.81 7.46
C ARG A 361 -51.21 -11.30 8.90
N SER A 362 -52.38 -11.26 9.52
CA SER A 362 -52.59 -11.26 10.97
C SER A 362 -53.27 -12.54 11.47
N SER A 363 -52.78 -13.09 12.58
CA SER A 363 -53.54 -13.88 13.57
C SER A 363 -52.68 -14.04 14.84
N LEU A 364 -52.87 -13.21 15.88
CA LEU A 364 -53.87 -13.33 16.96
C LEU A 364 -53.63 -14.48 17.97
N ARG A 365 -52.91 -14.12 19.05
CA ARG A 365 -53.18 -14.47 20.48
C ARG A 365 -52.92 -15.90 20.99
N PRO A 366 -52.78 -16.10 22.33
CA PRO A 366 -52.28 -15.19 23.38
C PRO A 366 -51.23 -15.82 24.33
N LEU A 367 -50.52 -14.98 25.09
CA LEU A 367 -49.82 -15.36 26.33
C LEU A 367 -50.54 -14.76 27.55
N PRO A 368 -50.73 -15.50 28.66
CA PRO A 368 -51.29 -14.96 29.90
C PRO A 368 -50.23 -14.25 30.76
N SER A 369 -50.71 -13.50 31.74
CA SER A 369 -49.98 -12.51 32.55
C SER A 369 -49.70 -12.96 34.00
N LEU A 370 -49.18 -12.03 34.82
CA LEU A 370 -49.07 -12.03 36.29
C LEU A 370 -47.86 -12.80 36.87
N ALA A 371 -47.20 -12.34 37.94
CA ALA A 371 -47.30 -11.08 38.70
C ALA A 371 -45.97 -10.74 39.42
N ALA A 372 -45.87 -9.53 39.97
CA ALA A 372 -44.80 -9.09 40.86
C ALA A 372 -44.99 -9.58 42.32
N HIS A 373 -44.13 -9.07 43.23
CA HIS A 373 -43.86 -9.43 44.64
C HIS A 373 -42.72 -10.45 44.77
N GLY A 374 -41.64 -10.22 45.52
CA GLY A 374 -41.41 -9.26 46.61
C GLY A 374 -41.25 -10.05 47.91
N PHE A 375 -40.02 -10.21 48.41
CA PHE A 375 -39.76 -10.97 49.63
C PHE A 375 -38.76 -10.28 50.56
N HIS A 376 -39.12 -10.30 51.84
CA HIS A 376 -38.37 -9.76 52.97
C HIS A 376 -37.85 -10.93 53.84
N SER A 377 -36.78 -10.65 54.59
CA SER A 377 -36.29 -11.33 55.80
C SER A 377 -37.05 -12.53 56.40
N HIS A 378 -36.32 -13.59 56.82
CA HIS A 378 -36.08 -13.86 58.26
C HIS A 378 -35.14 -15.05 58.59
N ARG A 379 -34.20 -14.79 59.52
CA ARG A 379 -33.74 -15.60 60.70
C ARG A 379 -33.44 -17.12 60.58
N LEU A 380 -32.16 -17.47 60.88
CA LEU A 380 -31.62 -18.29 62.02
C LEU A 380 -32.18 -19.73 62.27
N PRO A 381 -31.43 -20.70 62.90
CA PRO A 381 -30.50 -20.46 64.03
C PRO A 381 -29.27 -21.40 64.27
N TYR A 382 -28.53 -21.07 65.35
CA TYR A 382 -27.79 -21.94 66.31
C TYR A 382 -26.50 -22.71 65.87
N ASN A 383 -25.27 -22.34 66.32
CA ASN A 383 -24.56 -22.66 67.59
C ASN A 383 -23.89 -24.08 67.58
N SER A 384 -22.72 -24.41 68.19
CA SER A 384 -21.94 -23.76 69.26
C SER A 384 -20.51 -24.34 69.47
N ARG A 385 -19.70 -23.59 70.25
CA ARG A 385 -18.49 -23.93 71.09
C ARG A 385 -17.10 -23.72 70.46
N TYR A 386 -16.04 -23.26 71.16
CA TYR A 386 -15.73 -23.19 72.61
C TYR A 386 -15.12 -21.85 73.10
N LEU A 387 -15.03 -21.76 74.44
CA LEU A 387 -14.92 -20.64 75.40
C LEU A 387 -13.59 -19.81 75.52
N PRO A 388 -13.57 -18.71 76.33
CA PRO A 388 -12.45 -17.76 76.49
C PRO A 388 -11.87 -17.64 77.92
N PHE A 389 -10.86 -16.74 78.10
CA PHE A 389 -10.42 -16.00 79.32
C PHE A 389 -9.16 -15.14 78.96
N SER A 390 -8.50 -14.28 79.77
CA SER A 390 -8.79 -13.31 80.88
C SER A 390 -7.42 -12.74 81.37
N ARG A 391 -7.23 -11.55 81.99
CA ARG A 391 -8.08 -10.37 82.30
C ARG A 391 -7.20 -9.13 82.65
N LEU A 392 -7.64 -7.92 82.26
CA LEU A 392 -7.50 -6.59 82.93
C LEU A 392 -6.14 -5.96 83.36
N LEU A 393 -6.20 -4.62 83.32
CA LEU A 393 -5.24 -3.54 83.59
C LEU A 393 -4.75 -3.34 85.06
N SER A 394 -3.59 -2.66 85.15
CA SER A 394 -3.19 -1.61 86.11
C SER A 394 -2.71 -1.98 87.53
N THR A 395 -1.51 -1.51 87.89
CA THR A 395 -1.29 -0.45 88.90
C THR A 395 0.20 0.00 88.97
N GLN A 396 0.43 1.18 89.58
CA GLN A 396 1.68 1.73 90.17
C GLN A 396 2.63 2.60 89.31
N SER A 397 3.29 3.52 90.04
CA SER A 397 4.03 4.72 89.60
C SER A 397 5.57 4.53 89.73
N PRO A 398 6.43 5.42 89.19
CA PRO A 398 7.88 5.18 89.01
C PRO A 398 8.73 5.54 90.25
N PRO A 399 10.03 5.12 90.28
CA PRO A 399 11.11 6.10 90.09
C PRO A 399 12.29 5.50 89.24
N PRO A 400 13.58 5.95 89.27
CA PRO A 400 14.20 6.49 88.05
C PRO A 400 15.52 5.82 87.58
N ASN A 401 15.98 6.24 86.40
CA ASN A 401 17.37 6.16 85.89
C ASN A 401 18.10 4.81 85.92
N ALA A 402 18.22 4.18 84.74
CA ALA A 402 19.46 3.53 84.33
C ALA A 402 19.64 3.64 82.80
N SER A 403 20.73 4.27 82.36
CA SER A 403 21.11 4.34 80.95
C SER A 403 21.62 2.98 80.47
N GLN A 404 20.92 2.33 79.54
CA GLN A 404 21.45 1.18 78.80
C GLN A 404 21.18 1.26 77.30
N THR A 405 22.21 0.89 76.55
CA THR A 405 22.33 0.94 75.09
C THR A 405 21.41 -0.05 74.39
N ASN A 406 20.51 0.46 73.54
CA ASN A 406 19.70 -0.38 72.64
C ASN A 406 20.49 -0.82 71.40
N HIS A 407 21.08 -2.01 71.44
CA HIS A 407 21.39 -2.74 70.21
C HIS A 407 20.07 -3.13 69.52
N ARG A 408 19.83 -2.62 68.30
CA ARG A 408 18.68 -3.01 67.49
C ARG A 408 18.84 -4.46 67.02
N PHE A 409 18.16 -5.39 67.69
CA PHE A 409 17.93 -6.73 67.17
C PHE A 409 17.00 -6.64 65.94
N VAL A 410 17.58 -6.71 64.74
CA VAL A 410 16.82 -6.84 63.48
C VAL A 410 16.08 -8.17 63.51
N SER A 411 14.76 -8.17 63.27
CA SER A 411 14.01 -9.43 63.33
C SER A 411 14.41 -10.36 62.19
N ALA A 412 14.51 -11.66 62.46
CA ALA A 412 14.86 -12.65 61.44
C ALA A 412 13.91 -12.55 60.22
N ARG A 413 12.62 -12.23 60.45
CA ARG A 413 11.62 -11.99 59.40
C ARG A 413 12.01 -10.86 58.44
N GLU A 414 12.62 -9.78 58.91
CA GLU A 414 13.04 -8.67 58.03
C GLU A 414 14.23 -9.05 57.16
N VAL A 415 15.19 -9.81 57.70
CA VAL A 415 16.32 -10.36 56.94
C VAL A 415 15.83 -11.31 55.84
N TYR A 416 14.91 -12.23 56.16
CA TYR A 416 14.30 -13.11 55.15
C TYR A 416 13.47 -12.32 54.12
N ARG A 417 12.75 -11.27 54.53
CA ARG A 417 11.95 -10.45 53.60
C ARG A 417 12.83 -9.70 52.58
N GLN A 418 13.97 -9.17 53.01
CA GLN A 418 14.94 -8.54 52.10
C GLN A 418 15.58 -9.57 51.16
N ARG A 419 16.04 -10.71 51.68
CA ARG A 419 16.63 -11.79 50.85
C ARG A 419 15.64 -12.33 49.82
N ASN A 420 14.38 -12.55 50.19
CA ASN A 420 13.35 -13.04 49.28
C ASN A 420 12.99 -12.00 48.20
N ARG A 421 13.00 -10.70 48.54
CA ARG A 421 12.81 -9.62 47.54
C ARG A 421 13.97 -9.56 46.55
N SER A 422 15.22 -9.66 47.01
CA SER A 422 16.39 -9.73 46.13
C SER A 422 16.35 -10.95 45.23
N LEU A 423 16.07 -12.13 45.79
CA LEU A 423 15.93 -13.39 45.03
C LEU A 423 14.87 -13.25 43.93
N PHE A 424 13.68 -12.75 44.27
CA PHE A 424 12.61 -12.51 43.30
C PHE A 424 13.06 -11.58 42.17
N MET A 425 13.71 -10.46 42.47
CA MET A 425 14.21 -9.53 41.44
C MET A 425 15.26 -10.17 40.53
N TYR A 426 16.20 -10.95 41.07
CA TYR A 426 17.20 -11.66 40.26
C TYR A 426 16.56 -12.76 39.39
N THR A 427 15.65 -13.58 39.94
CA THR A 427 14.94 -14.61 39.18
C THR A 427 14.09 -14.00 38.07
N SER A 428 13.36 -12.90 38.33
CA SER A 428 12.60 -12.18 37.31
C SER A 428 13.50 -11.61 36.21
N ALA A 429 14.66 -11.03 36.57
CA ALA A 429 15.61 -10.50 35.59
C ALA A 429 16.16 -11.61 34.67
N VAL A 430 16.50 -12.79 35.21
CA VAL A 430 16.95 -13.94 34.42
C VAL A 430 15.87 -14.44 33.47
N ILE A 431 14.60 -14.52 33.92
CA ILE A 431 13.48 -14.93 33.07
C ILE A 431 13.25 -13.92 31.92
N VAL A 432 13.21 -12.62 32.22
CA VAL A 432 13.02 -11.57 31.20
C VAL A 432 14.19 -11.57 30.21
N PHE A 433 15.42 -11.75 30.68
CA PHE A 433 16.59 -11.86 29.82
C PHE A 433 16.54 -13.08 28.90
N ALA A 434 16.21 -14.26 29.44
CA ALA A 434 16.10 -15.51 28.65
C ALA A 434 14.98 -15.43 27.59
N VAL A 435 13.83 -14.86 27.93
CA VAL A 435 12.73 -14.60 26.97
C VAL A 435 13.16 -13.60 25.90
N GLY A 436 13.80 -12.50 26.29
CA GLY A 436 14.31 -11.49 25.35
C GLY A 436 15.36 -12.06 24.38
N LEU A 437 16.28 -12.89 24.88
CA LEU A 437 17.32 -13.54 24.07
C LEU A 437 16.72 -14.59 23.13
N THR A 438 15.72 -15.35 23.58
CA THR A 438 14.98 -16.31 22.73
C THR A 438 14.20 -15.59 21.63
N TYR A 439 13.56 -14.46 21.94
CA TYR A 439 12.86 -13.63 20.95
C TYR A 439 13.83 -12.99 19.93
N ALA A 440 15.00 -12.53 20.38
CA ALA A 440 16.03 -11.94 19.54
C ALA A 440 16.78 -12.97 18.68
N ALA A 441 16.83 -14.25 19.07
CA ALA A 441 17.56 -15.28 18.35
C ALA A 441 17.06 -15.48 16.90
N VAL A 442 15.75 -15.40 16.66
CA VAL A 442 15.16 -15.57 15.32
C VAL A 442 15.58 -14.46 14.34
N PRO A 443 15.42 -13.15 14.64
CA PRO A 443 15.90 -12.09 13.75
C PRO A 443 17.43 -12.06 13.63
N LEU A 444 18.19 -12.36 14.69
CA LEU A 444 19.65 -12.48 14.61
C LEU A 444 20.10 -13.61 13.69
N TYR A 445 19.45 -14.78 13.77
CA TYR A 445 19.72 -15.91 12.87
C TYR A 445 19.34 -15.57 11.42
N ARG A 446 18.21 -14.89 11.19
CA ARG A 446 17.83 -14.40 9.86
C ARG A 446 18.84 -13.40 9.29
N MET A 447 19.33 -12.47 10.09
CA MET A 447 20.40 -11.55 9.71
C MET A 447 21.70 -12.30 9.36
N PHE A 448 22.07 -13.32 10.16
CA PHE A 448 23.22 -14.17 9.88
C PHE A 448 23.08 -14.92 8.54
N CYS A 449 21.96 -15.61 8.30
CA CYS A 449 21.73 -16.31 7.03
C CYS A 449 21.68 -15.36 5.83
N ALA A 450 21.03 -14.19 5.96
CA ALA A 450 20.97 -13.17 4.92
C ALA A 450 22.32 -12.50 4.63
N ALA A 451 23.25 -12.47 5.59
CA ALA A 451 24.59 -11.91 5.44
C ALA A 451 25.64 -12.93 4.97
N THR A 452 25.43 -14.23 5.21
CA THR A 452 26.42 -15.29 4.92
C THR A 452 26.03 -16.23 3.79
N GLY A 453 24.78 -16.20 3.32
CA GLY A 453 24.27 -17.14 2.31
C GLY A 453 24.08 -18.57 2.83
N PHE A 454 24.14 -18.77 4.16
CA PHE A 454 24.09 -20.09 4.79
C PHE A 454 22.83 -20.88 4.38
N ALA A 455 23.02 -22.17 4.10
CA ALA A 455 22.00 -23.10 3.62
C ALA A 455 21.24 -22.65 2.34
N GLY A 456 21.91 -21.93 1.43
CA GLY A 456 21.32 -21.49 0.17
C GLY A 456 20.34 -20.31 0.30
N THR A 457 20.29 -19.67 1.47
CA THR A 457 19.46 -18.47 1.69
C THR A 457 20.00 -17.33 0.81
N PRO A 458 19.20 -16.67 -0.05
CA PRO A 458 19.70 -15.60 -0.89
C PRO A 458 20.20 -14.41 -0.06
N MET A 459 21.45 -14.00 -0.30
CA MET A 459 22.08 -12.88 0.40
C MET A 459 21.38 -11.56 0.06
N VAL A 460 20.97 -10.80 1.07
CA VAL A 460 20.29 -9.51 0.89
C VAL A 460 21.33 -8.40 0.75
N GLY A 461 22.03 -8.40 -0.39
CA GLY A 461 22.94 -7.34 -0.80
C GLY A 461 22.30 -6.45 -1.86
N THR A 462 22.22 -5.14 -1.61
CA THR A 462 21.66 -4.14 -2.54
C THR A 462 22.43 -4.00 -3.85
N GLY A 463 23.62 -4.59 -3.96
CA GLY A 463 24.52 -4.45 -5.10
C GLY A 463 24.32 -5.43 -6.27
N LYS A 464 23.51 -6.50 -6.13
CA LYS A 464 23.45 -7.57 -7.16
C LYS A 464 22.79 -7.17 -8.48
N PHE A 465 22.05 -6.05 -8.54
CA PHE A 465 21.43 -5.53 -9.76
C PHE A 465 21.95 -4.14 -10.15
N GLU A 466 23.13 -3.75 -9.64
CA GLU A 466 23.83 -2.52 -10.04
C GLU A 466 24.17 -2.57 -11.56
N PRO A 467 23.98 -1.48 -12.33
CA PRO A 467 24.28 -1.46 -13.76
C PRO A 467 25.71 -1.90 -14.11
N GLU A 468 26.67 -1.67 -13.21
CA GLU A 468 28.09 -2.07 -13.35
C GLU A 468 28.35 -3.59 -13.32
N ARG A 469 27.35 -4.38 -12.92
CA ARG A 469 27.39 -5.86 -12.91
C ARG A 469 26.76 -6.49 -14.16
N LEU A 470 25.97 -5.73 -14.91
CA LEU A 470 25.28 -6.16 -16.14
C LEU A 470 26.09 -5.86 -17.41
N VAL A 471 27.41 -5.77 -17.28
CA VAL A 471 28.35 -5.55 -18.39
C VAL A 471 29.03 -6.88 -18.73
N PRO A 472 28.89 -7.40 -19.97
CA PRO A 472 29.49 -8.67 -20.35
C PRO A 472 31.02 -8.60 -20.34
N VAL A 473 31.67 -9.57 -19.70
CA VAL A 473 33.14 -9.65 -19.69
C VAL A 473 33.61 -10.34 -20.97
N GLU A 474 33.94 -9.57 -22.01
CA GLU A 474 34.28 -10.08 -23.35
C GLU A 474 35.48 -11.06 -23.36
N ASN A 475 36.41 -10.93 -22.40
CA ASN A 475 37.57 -11.81 -22.26
C ASN A 475 37.29 -13.09 -21.43
N ALA A 476 36.07 -13.29 -20.93
CA ALA A 476 35.70 -14.46 -20.13
C ALA A 476 35.26 -15.64 -21.01
N LYS A 477 35.38 -16.86 -20.47
CA LYS A 477 34.86 -18.06 -21.13
C LYS A 477 33.33 -18.06 -21.08
N ARG A 478 32.68 -18.35 -22.22
CA ARG A 478 31.22 -18.55 -22.27
C ARG A 478 30.79 -19.81 -21.54
N ILE A 479 29.70 -19.72 -20.79
CA ILE A 479 29.10 -20.78 -19.98
C ILE A 479 27.82 -21.25 -20.67
N LYS A 480 27.63 -22.56 -20.77
CA LYS A 480 26.43 -23.18 -21.34
C LYS A 480 25.40 -23.43 -20.24
N VAL A 481 24.27 -22.76 -20.30
CA VAL A 481 23.13 -22.96 -19.39
C VAL A 481 22.13 -23.88 -20.08
N HIS A 482 21.96 -25.09 -19.54
CA HIS A 482 20.96 -26.06 -19.96
C HIS A 482 19.65 -25.84 -19.19
N PHE A 483 18.53 -26.01 -19.88
CA PHE A 483 17.21 -25.85 -19.30
C PHE A 483 16.53 -27.20 -19.17
N ASN A 484 16.19 -27.58 -17.94
CA ASN A 484 15.39 -28.75 -17.64
C ASN A 484 14.00 -28.34 -17.12
N ALA A 485 13.00 -29.18 -17.37
CA ALA A 485 11.60 -28.92 -17.08
C ALA A 485 10.90 -30.21 -16.64
N ASP A 486 10.50 -30.26 -15.38
CA ASP A 486 9.83 -31.37 -14.74
C ASP A 486 8.47 -30.95 -14.16
N ARG A 487 7.62 -31.93 -13.87
CA ARG A 487 6.32 -31.71 -13.22
C ARG A 487 5.99 -32.87 -12.30
N SER A 488 5.21 -32.59 -11.26
CA SER A 488 4.54 -33.63 -10.47
C SER A 488 3.49 -34.36 -11.31
N ASP A 489 3.36 -35.68 -11.13
CA ASP A 489 2.31 -36.49 -11.77
C ASP A 489 0.89 -36.02 -11.41
N GLN A 490 0.73 -35.38 -10.24
CA GLN A 490 -0.53 -34.81 -9.78
C GLN A 490 -0.89 -33.49 -10.48
N LEU A 491 0.02 -32.94 -11.28
CA LEU A 491 -0.21 -31.77 -12.10
C LEU A 491 -0.39 -32.21 -13.57
N PRO A 492 -1.63 -32.20 -14.12
CA PRO A 492 -1.94 -32.59 -15.49
C PRO A 492 -1.60 -31.47 -16.49
N TRP A 493 -0.40 -30.91 -16.35
CA TRP A 493 0.15 -29.94 -17.26
C TRP A 493 1.15 -30.61 -18.20
N GLU A 494 1.42 -29.98 -19.34
CA GLU A 494 2.61 -30.21 -20.12
C GLU A 494 3.53 -29.01 -19.91
N PHE A 495 4.79 -29.25 -19.56
CA PHE A 495 5.77 -28.20 -19.26
C PHE A 495 7.10 -28.55 -19.91
N THR A 496 7.59 -27.71 -20.82
CA THR A 496 8.79 -27.97 -21.62
C THR A 496 9.59 -26.67 -21.86
N PRO A 497 10.93 -26.74 -21.98
CA PRO A 497 11.74 -25.60 -22.34
C PRO A 497 11.73 -25.43 -23.87
N GLN A 498 11.57 -24.20 -24.36
CA GLN A 498 11.60 -23.93 -25.81
C GLN A 498 13.02 -23.96 -26.37
N GLN A 499 14.02 -23.57 -25.58
CA GLN A 499 15.44 -23.79 -25.87
C GLN A 499 16.00 -24.86 -24.94
N LYS A 500 16.80 -25.81 -25.45
CA LYS A 500 17.47 -26.82 -24.59
C LYS A 500 18.67 -26.26 -23.83
N PHE A 501 19.38 -25.32 -24.43
CA PHE A 501 20.49 -24.60 -23.80
C PHE A 501 20.66 -23.21 -24.42
N VAL A 502 21.34 -22.32 -23.70
CA VAL A 502 21.86 -21.04 -24.20
C VAL A 502 23.31 -20.88 -23.72
N THR A 503 24.08 -19.99 -24.34
CA THR A 503 25.52 -19.87 -24.07
C THR A 503 25.90 -18.40 -23.81
N VAL A 504 26.12 -18.05 -22.54
CA VAL A 504 26.27 -16.67 -22.05
C VAL A 504 27.68 -16.36 -21.56
N LEU A 505 28.11 -15.10 -21.63
CA LEU A 505 29.24 -14.58 -20.88
C LEU A 505 28.81 -14.21 -19.44
N PRO A 506 29.71 -14.26 -18.44
CA PRO A 506 29.49 -13.58 -17.17
C PRO A 506 29.22 -12.09 -17.38
N GLY A 507 28.18 -11.57 -16.74
CA GLY A 507 27.62 -10.23 -16.94
C GLY A 507 26.65 -10.09 -18.13
N GLU A 508 26.55 -11.07 -19.03
CA GLU A 508 25.59 -11.06 -20.15
C GLU A 508 24.20 -11.48 -19.65
N THR A 509 23.20 -10.63 -19.90
CA THR A 509 21.79 -10.96 -19.62
C THR A 509 21.20 -11.77 -20.77
N SER A 510 20.49 -12.85 -20.45
CA SER A 510 19.87 -13.75 -21.43
C SER A 510 18.42 -14.07 -21.08
N LEU A 511 17.63 -14.29 -22.14
CA LEU A 511 16.20 -14.59 -22.07
C LEU A 511 15.96 -16.02 -22.60
N ALA A 512 15.38 -16.86 -21.75
CA ALA A 512 14.88 -18.18 -22.10
C ALA A 512 13.35 -18.21 -22.04
N PHE A 513 12.74 -19.20 -22.69
CA PHE A 513 11.29 -19.41 -22.66
C PHE A 513 10.97 -20.85 -22.28
N TYR A 514 10.05 -21.01 -21.35
CA TYR A 514 9.37 -22.26 -21.09
C TYR A 514 7.95 -22.19 -21.63
N LYS A 515 7.34 -23.34 -21.87
CA LYS A 515 5.97 -23.45 -22.35
C LYS A 515 5.18 -24.35 -21.42
N ALA A 516 4.05 -23.86 -20.91
CA ALA A 516 3.17 -24.56 -19.98
C ALA A 516 1.77 -24.67 -20.57
N LYS A 517 1.13 -25.83 -20.43
CA LYS A 517 -0.22 -26.10 -20.92
C LYS A 517 -1.03 -26.90 -19.92
N ASN A 518 -2.24 -26.45 -19.57
CA ASN A 518 -3.15 -27.22 -18.71
C ASN A 518 -4.00 -28.18 -19.56
N ASN A 519 -3.69 -29.47 -19.53
CA ASN A 519 -4.41 -30.50 -20.28
C ASN A 519 -5.68 -31.01 -19.57
N SER A 520 -6.10 -30.39 -18.46
CA SER A 520 -7.31 -30.75 -17.72
C SER A 520 -8.53 -29.89 -18.07
N LYS A 521 -9.70 -30.33 -17.62
CA LYS A 521 -10.99 -29.61 -17.79
C LYS A 521 -11.27 -28.57 -16.69
N ASN A 522 -10.35 -28.39 -15.74
CA ASN A 522 -10.51 -27.49 -14.61
C ASN A 522 -9.37 -26.46 -14.60
N ASP A 523 -9.63 -25.30 -14.03
CA ASP A 523 -8.58 -24.34 -13.70
C ASP A 523 -7.64 -24.94 -12.64
N ILE A 524 -6.34 -24.82 -12.85
CA ILE A 524 -5.33 -25.33 -11.91
C ILE A 524 -4.31 -24.23 -11.60
N ILE A 525 -3.91 -24.15 -10.33
CA ILE A 525 -2.81 -23.30 -9.87
C ILE A 525 -1.56 -24.16 -9.72
N GLY A 526 -0.50 -23.77 -10.43
CA GLY A 526 0.83 -24.34 -10.31
C GLY A 526 1.78 -23.39 -9.58
N ILE A 527 2.72 -23.96 -8.83
CA ILE A 527 3.92 -23.29 -8.33
C ILE A 527 5.15 -24.09 -8.79
N ALA A 528 6.25 -23.41 -9.14
CA ALA A 528 7.47 -24.09 -9.55
C ALA A 528 8.58 -23.91 -8.50
N THR A 529 9.27 -24.99 -8.14
CA THR A 529 10.57 -24.87 -7.46
C THR A 529 11.69 -24.92 -8.49
N TYR A 530 12.90 -24.54 -8.10
CA TYR A 530 14.06 -24.59 -8.99
C TYR A 530 15.35 -24.89 -8.27
N ASN A 531 16.29 -25.47 -9.01
CA ASN A 531 17.66 -25.66 -8.59
C ASN A 531 18.63 -25.22 -9.70
N VAL A 532 19.85 -24.88 -9.30
CA VAL A 532 20.95 -24.53 -10.20
C VAL A 532 22.13 -25.41 -9.86
N THR A 533 22.52 -26.28 -10.80
CA THR A 533 23.57 -27.27 -10.60
C THR A 533 24.76 -26.96 -11.52
N PRO A 534 26.02 -27.06 -11.07
CA PRO A 534 26.46 -27.42 -9.72
C PRO A 534 26.35 -26.27 -8.72
N ASP A 535 25.96 -26.55 -7.48
CA ASP A 535 25.57 -25.58 -6.44
C ASP A 535 26.56 -24.43 -6.21
N ARG A 536 27.85 -24.64 -6.48
CA ARG A 536 28.90 -23.62 -6.46
C ARG A 536 28.60 -22.38 -7.32
N ILE A 537 27.76 -22.50 -8.35
CA ILE A 537 27.34 -21.37 -9.19
C ILE A 537 26.08 -20.66 -8.71
N ALA A 538 25.29 -21.29 -7.83
CA ALA A 538 24.02 -20.74 -7.34
C ALA A 538 24.15 -19.35 -6.67
N PRO A 539 25.25 -19.00 -5.96
CA PRO A 539 25.45 -17.64 -5.45
C PRO A 539 25.58 -16.56 -6.54
N TYR A 540 26.04 -16.93 -7.73
CA TYR A 540 26.31 -16.01 -8.85
C TYR A 540 25.23 -16.05 -9.93
N PHE A 541 24.36 -17.07 -9.95
CA PHE A 541 23.25 -17.18 -10.88
C PHE A 541 22.08 -16.28 -10.46
N ALA A 542 21.90 -15.15 -11.15
CA ALA A 542 20.91 -14.14 -10.80
C ALA A 542 19.70 -14.21 -11.76
N LYS A 543 18.54 -14.57 -11.20
CA LYS A 543 17.27 -14.61 -11.93
C LYS A 543 16.56 -13.27 -11.78
N VAL A 544 16.35 -12.55 -12.89
CA VAL A 544 15.75 -11.21 -12.93
C VAL A 544 14.23 -11.28 -12.96
N GLU A 545 13.63 -12.21 -13.72
CA GLU A 545 12.16 -12.36 -13.83
C GLU A 545 11.66 -13.79 -13.55
N CYS A 546 10.60 -13.85 -12.72
CA CYS A 546 10.31 -14.82 -11.64
C CYS A 546 9.06 -15.74 -11.69
N PHE A 547 8.72 -16.49 -12.75
CA PHE A 547 7.45 -17.29 -12.77
C PHE A 547 7.25 -18.34 -11.66
N CYS A 548 8.23 -18.54 -10.77
CA CYS A 548 8.33 -19.68 -9.85
C CYS A 548 7.92 -19.35 -8.42
N PHE A 549 7.89 -18.07 -8.06
CA PHE A 549 7.32 -17.60 -6.80
C PHE A 549 5.98 -16.89 -6.99
N GLU A 550 5.47 -16.89 -8.22
CA GLU A 550 4.16 -16.34 -8.58
C GLU A 550 3.20 -17.48 -8.93
N GLU A 551 1.96 -17.39 -8.42
CA GLU A 551 0.91 -18.37 -8.70
C GLU A 551 0.54 -18.39 -10.18
N GLN A 552 0.99 -19.41 -10.90
CA GLN A 552 0.61 -19.63 -12.28
C GLN A 552 -0.76 -20.30 -12.30
N LYS A 553 -1.83 -19.52 -12.47
CA LYS A 553 -3.16 -20.07 -12.73
C LYS A 553 -3.33 -20.27 -14.24
N LEU A 554 -3.38 -21.52 -14.70
CA LEU A 554 -3.76 -21.86 -16.06
C LEU A 554 -5.21 -22.34 -16.09
N LEU A 555 -6.04 -21.72 -16.93
CA LEU A 555 -7.41 -22.14 -17.20
C LEU A 555 -7.44 -23.51 -17.90
N ALA A 556 -8.60 -24.17 -17.90
CA ALA A 556 -8.79 -25.44 -18.60
C ALA A 556 -8.43 -25.34 -20.10
N GLY A 557 -7.44 -26.11 -20.56
CA GLY A 557 -6.96 -26.10 -21.95
C GLY A 557 -6.04 -24.95 -22.33
N GLU A 558 -5.70 -24.05 -21.41
CA GLU A 558 -4.86 -22.87 -21.67
C GLU A 558 -3.39 -23.25 -21.86
N GLU A 559 -2.70 -22.54 -22.77
CA GLU A 559 -1.32 -22.73 -23.16
C GLU A 559 -0.60 -21.36 -23.12
N VAL A 560 0.49 -21.25 -22.37
CA VAL A 560 1.19 -19.99 -22.08
C VAL A 560 2.71 -20.18 -22.22
N ASP A 561 3.35 -19.23 -22.89
CA ASP A 561 4.80 -19.10 -22.91
C ASP A 561 5.27 -18.25 -21.72
N MET A 562 6.16 -18.81 -20.90
CA MET A 562 6.68 -18.24 -19.67
C MET A 562 8.13 -17.75 -19.88
N PRO A 563 8.36 -16.43 -19.97
CA PRO A 563 9.70 -15.87 -20.13
C PRO A 563 10.53 -16.03 -18.84
N LEU A 564 11.84 -16.17 -19.03
CA LEU A 564 12.85 -16.26 -18.00
C LEU A 564 14.03 -15.34 -18.35
N LEU A 565 14.16 -14.22 -17.65
CA LEU A 565 15.32 -13.33 -17.73
C LEU A 565 16.33 -13.67 -16.63
N PHE A 566 17.59 -13.94 -16.98
CA PHE A 566 18.66 -14.25 -16.04
C PHE A 566 20.02 -13.75 -16.52
N PHE A 567 20.99 -13.67 -15.60
CA PHE A 567 22.41 -13.49 -15.92
C PHE A 567 23.28 -14.26 -14.90
N ILE A 568 24.57 -14.39 -15.20
CA ILE A 568 25.56 -14.95 -14.28
C ILE A 568 26.51 -13.83 -13.87
N ASP A 569 26.63 -13.56 -12.57
CA ASP A 569 27.46 -12.47 -12.04
C ASP A 569 28.96 -12.70 -12.35
N LYS A 570 29.65 -11.65 -12.80
CA LYS A 570 31.08 -11.67 -13.12
C LYS A 570 31.97 -12.05 -11.93
N ASP A 571 31.50 -11.82 -10.70
CA ASP A 571 32.22 -12.16 -9.46
C ASP A 571 32.57 -13.67 -9.38
N MET A 572 31.89 -14.53 -10.15
CA MET A 572 32.24 -15.96 -10.27
C MET A 572 33.65 -16.21 -10.83
N LEU A 573 34.23 -15.25 -11.56
CA LEU A 573 35.55 -15.38 -12.18
C LEU A 573 36.68 -15.31 -11.15
N ASP A 574 36.44 -14.59 -10.06
CA ASP A 574 37.38 -14.43 -8.96
C ASP A 574 37.30 -15.60 -7.96
N ASP A 575 36.18 -16.33 -7.92
CA ASP A 575 35.97 -17.49 -7.04
C ASP A 575 36.76 -18.74 -7.49
N PRO A 576 37.72 -19.23 -6.68
CA PRO A 576 38.45 -20.47 -6.98
C PRO A 576 37.55 -21.69 -7.15
N ALA A 577 36.40 -21.74 -6.49
CA ALA A 577 35.45 -22.84 -6.58
C ALA A 577 34.73 -22.89 -7.93
N CYS A 578 34.57 -21.76 -8.63
CA CYS A 578 33.90 -21.69 -9.94
C CYS A 578 34.83 -21.97 -11.14
N ARG A 579 36.13 -22.19 -10.90
CA ARG A 579 37.11 -22.48 -11.97
C ARG A 579 36.75 -23.75 -12.74
N GLY A 580 36.86 -23.66 -14.07
CA GLY A 580 36.56 -24.78 -14.99
C GLY A 580 35.09 -25.18 -15.07
N LEU A 581 34.16 -24.28 -14.68
CA LEU A 581 32.74 -24.50 -14.86
C LEU A 581 32.30 -24.07 -16.28
N ASP A 582 31.99 -25.06 -17.13
CA ASP A 582 31.59 -24.83 -18.52
C ASP A 582 30.08 -25.01 -18.75
N ASP A 583 29.43 -25.84 -17.94
CA ASP A 583 28.03 -26.22 -18.05
C ASP A 583 27.31 -25.99 -16.71
N VAL A 584 26.14 -25.36 -16.79
CA VAL A 584 25.22 -25.10 -15.68
C VAL A 584 23.86 -25.68 -16.09
N VAL A 585 23.17 -26.35 -15.17
CA VAL A 585 21.82 -26.87 -15.39
C VAL A 585 20.86 -26.09 -14.49
N LEU A 586 19.83 -25.50 -15.10
CA LEU A 586 18.71 -24.87 -14.41
C LEU A 586 17.49 -25.77 -14.60
N SER A 587 17.04 -26.42 -13.52
CA SER A 587 15.83 -27.26 -13.56
C SER A 587 14.68 -26.55 -12.87
N TYR A 588 13.50 -26.61 -13.49
CA TYR A 588 12.23 -26.22 -12.87
C TYR A 588 11.34 -27.43 -12.68
N THR A 589 10.77 -27.57 -11.48
CA THR A 589 9.79 -28.62 -11.20
C THR A 589 8.47 -27.98 -10.77
N PHE A 590 7.41 -28.22 -11.53
CA PHE A 590 6.08 -27.68 -11.24
C PHE A 590 5.24 -28.63 -10.35
N PHE A 591 4.59 -28.04 -9.34
CA PHE A 591 3.69 -28.70 -8.40
C PHE A 591 2.31 -28.05 -8.44
N ARG A 592 1.28 -28.85 -8.18
CA ARG A 592 -0.08 -28.35 -7.96
C ARG A 592 -0.13 -27.66 -6.60
N ALA A 593 -0.78 -26.50 -6.53
CA ALA A 593 -0.93 -25.74 -5.28
C ALA A 593 -2.42 -25.45 -4.98
N ARG A 594 -2.71 -25.27 -3.70
CA ARG A 594 -4.02 -24.85 -3.17
C ARG A 594 -3.83 -23.74 -2.12
N ARG A 595 -4.89 -22.98 -1.84
CA ARG A 595 -4.92 -22.06 -0.69
C ARG A 595 -5.55 -22.74 0.51
N ASN A 596 -4.92 -22.61 1.67
CA ASN A 596 -5.49 -23.05 2.94
C ASN A 596 -6.51 -22.03 3.48
N ALA A 597 -7.18 -22.35 4.60
CA ALA A 597 -8.24 -21.51 5.16
C ALA A 597 -7.74 -20.15 5.70
N GLN A 598 -6.43 -20.00 5.94
CA GLN A 598 -5.78 -18.74 6.32
C GLN A 598 -5.29 -17.93 5.10
N GLY A 599 -5.51 -18.43 3.88
CA GLY A 599 -5.12 -17.79 2.62
C GLY A 599 -3.68 -18.07 2.17
N ASN A 600 -2.90 -18.83 2.96
CA ASN A 600 -1.54 -19.22 2.60
C ASN A 600 -1.55 -20.27 1.49
N LEU A 601 -0.51 -20.27 0.66
CA LEU A 601 -0.34 -21.28 -0.40
C LEU A 601 0.32 -22.54 0.19
N GLU A 602 -0.28 -23.69 -0.09
CA GLU A 602 0.26 -25.01 0.24
C GLU A 602 0.30 -25.88 -1.02
N PRO A 603 1.36 -26.66 -1.27
CA PRO A 603 1.34 -27.71 -2.29
C PRO A 603 0.18 -28.68 -2.02
N ASP A 604 -0.51 -29.10 -3.08
CA ASP A 604 -1.55 -30.15 -3.02
C ASP A 604 -0.92 -31.56 -3.09
N ALA A 605 0.34 -31.68 -2.66
CA ALA A 605 1.16 -32.88 -2.68
C ALA A 605 1.62 -33.24 -1.26
N PRO A 606 1.85 -34.54 -0.95
CA PRO A 606 2.42 -34.96 0.33
C PRO A 606 3.76 -34.28 0.63
N ASP A 607 3.99 -33.90 1.90
CA ASP A 607 5.15 -33.10 2.30
C ASP A 607 6.49 -33.78 2.01
N ASP A 608 6.55 -35.11 2.11
CA ASP A 608 7.70 -35.94 1.76
C ASP A 608 8.11 -35.77 0.29
N VAL A 609 7.15 -35.65 -0.63
CA VAL A 609 7.40 -35.42 -2.06
C VAL A 609 7.97 -34.01 -2.27
N VAL A 610 7.43 -33.01 -1.56
CA VAL A 610 7.90 -31.62 -1.62
C VAL A 610 9.33 -31.53 -1.09
N GLN A 611 9.63 -32.09 0.09
CA GLN A 611 10.98 -32.06 0.67
C GLN A 611 12.00 -32.85 -0.15
N THR A 612 11.61 -34.00 -0.73
CA THR A 612 12.48 -34.76 -1.64
C THR A 612 12.87 -33.91 -2.86
N SER A 613 11.93 -33.16 -3.45
CA SER A 613 12.21 -32.27 -4.58
C SER A 613 13.11 -31.07 -4.23
N LEU A 614 13.14 -30.68 -2.96
CA LEU A 614 13.98 -29.60 -2.44
C LEU A 614 15.35 -30.11 -1.93
N GLY A 615 15.63 -31.41 -2.06
CA GLY A 615 16.87 -32.04 -1.59
C GLY A 615 16.92 -32.38 -0.09
N PHE A 616 15.80 -32.26 0.63
CA PHE A 616 15.72 -32.48 2.08
C PHE A 616 15.17 -33.86 2.49
N GLY A 617 14.95 -34.78 1.55
CA GLY A 617 14.31 -36.08 1.79
C GLY A 617 14.98 -37.00 2.83
N GLU A 618 16.25 -36.75 3.18
CA GLU A 618 16.99 -37.51 4.20
C GLU A 618 16.96 -36.88 5.62
N TYR A 619 16.31 -35.72 5.80
CA TYR A 619 16.33 -34.97 7.06
C TYR A 619 15.00 -35.04 7.82
N GLU A 620 15.04 -35.48 9.08
CA GLU A 620 13.86 -35.52 9.95
C GLU A 620 13.47 -34.11 10.43
N HIS A 621 12.27 -33.65 10.06
CA HIS A 621 11.77 -32.32 10.41
C HIS A 621 10.93 -32.31 11.69
N ALA A 622 10.99 -31.22 12.45
CA ALA A 622 10.16 -31.03 13.64
C ALA A 622 8.66 -30.90 13.28
N PRO A 623 7.73 -31.52 14.05
CA PRO A 623 6.30 -31.55 13.73
C PRO A 623 5.67 -30.16 13.70
N ARG A 624 4.62 -29.97 12.89
CA ARG A 624 4.00 -28.64 12.68
C ARG A 624 3.37 -28.10 13.96
N VAL A 625 3.12 -26.80 13.97
CA VAL A 625 2.44 -26.12 15.09
C VAL A 625 0.97 -26.54 15.17
N GLU A 626 0.35 -26.90 14.03
CA GLU A 626 -0.99 -27.50 14.02
C GLU A 626 -1.02 -28.87 14.72
N ASP A 627 -0.11 -29.79 14.38
CA ASP A 627 -0.04 -31.12 15.01
C ASP A 627 0.20 -31.02 16.52
N ARG A 628 1.08 -30.10 16.93
CA ARG A 628 1.34 -29.79 18.34
C ARG A 628 0.11 -29.22 19.07
N LYS A 629 -0.76 -28.48 18.37
CA LYS A 629 -2.05 -28.03 18.92
C LYS A 629 -3.10 -29.13 18.94
N ALA A 630 -3.12 -30.03 17.95
CA ALA A 630 -4.03 -31.17 17.92
C ALA A 630 -3.73 -32.19 19.05
N ALA A 631 -2.44 -32.38 19.37
CA ALA A 631 -2.02 -33.21 20.52
C ALA A 631 -2.34 -32.57 21.88
N ALA A 632 -2.47 -31.24 21.95
CA ALA A 632 -2.86 -30.50 23.15
C ALA A 632 -4.37 -30.27 23.18
N GLY A 633 -5.12 -31.29 23.63
CA GLY A 633 -6.59 -31.27 23.71
C GLY A 633 -7.18 -30.09 24.50
N PRO A 634 -8.48 -29.78 24.29
CA PRO A 634 -9.09 -28.55 24.79
C PRO A 634 -9.10 -28.47 26.32
N THR A 635 -8.50 -27.41 26.86
CA THR A 635 -8.49 -27.12 28.30
C THR A 635 -9.83 -26.53 28.74
N SER A 636 -10.49 -27.21 29.68
CA SER A 636 -11.77 -26.76 30.23
C SER A 636 -11.58 -25.54 31.14
N PRO A 637 -12.49 -24.54 31.13
CA PRO A 637 -12.41 -23.39 32.03
C PRO A 637 -12.72 -23.79 33.48
N ALA A 638 -12.02 -23.17 34.43
CA ALA A 638 -12.23 -23.42 35.86
C ALA A 638 -13.59 -22.87 36.35
N PRO A 639 -14.21 -23.47 37.38
CA PRO A 639 -15.45 -22.97 37.97
C PRO A 639 -15.28 -21.62 38.68
N PRO A 640 -16.37 -20.85 38.89
CA PRO A 640 -16.34 -19.49 39.44
C PRO A 640 -16.00 -19.39 40.93
#